data_AF-A0A372BWC4-F1
#
_entry.id   AF-A0A372BWC4-F1
#
_cell.length_a   1.000
_cell.length_b   1.000
_cell.length_c   1.000
_cell.angle_alpha   90.00
_cell.angle_beta   90.00
_cell.angle_gamma   90.00
#
_symmetry.space_group_name_H-M   'P 1'
#
loop_
_entity.id
_entity.type
_entity.pdbx_description
1 polymer ?
#
loop_
_entity_poly.entity_id
_entity_poly.type
_entity_poly.pdbx_seq_one_letter_code
_entity_poly.pdbx_strand_id
1 'polypeptide(L)'
;MSLFDAQQALDAWFANSVGEPTAVQRSAWPVLREGRNALVIASTGQGKSLAAWRPLVEGLVSRPGRGVRALHIAPLKALARDMTHNLAPLLGAVVPVSGHAPRIGLRCGDTPRAERDRQRRNPPEILSTTPESLFVLLGSRGGRALLRTVESVVVDELHSLAGNKRGAHLALSLARLDRLAGRPVQRVGLSATAHPAEIQARFLAGSAECEIVAPDAPGPVKLEVELPGMPLGPYPNSVHWEQIHARIAELAAADRSLLVFCQTRARVERTAATLDELLEAAGQPKQVGAHHGSLDTAHREAIEARFKAGELRVLVSSASLELGLDLGHVDRVCQIGVPGSANLVRQRAGRSGHRPGRRPCMHLFPLTLNQLVETRALADVIADGGVDAVEPLEAPFDVLAQQLVALVANGVGKVDELLAVVRSAWPYRGIGKADLESLLASLADRPGLMPDEQLDPLLIADERGGYRAHAEADRLVLTNAGTIPEWFEYEVVRADTGDVVGRLDEEVAFESSPGQVLQLGNRPWRILRVLTGLVRVEPAEEEPAELPFWFGEGPGRSSEMAQAMLRVIAGQGRSPPHPQALTLLDESRVLLGALPAPDRMVIEQFSDPGGDRHIVLHTFAGARINRAWGLALRKRFCRQFNFELQAAATDDGVLISLGVTSQFDLAAVAGFVKSHNVADVLTQAMLDTPLFVTRFRWCANNALVLLKNGPNGPLPSQRQRSQAENLIACVFPDQLACLENLSGAREVPDHPLVQQALSDCLDDYMDLGGLQCLLARIETGEIAVHAVETSRPSPLAEALIHAPRHSYLDEDDAEERRTRNFERPAARPGGATRSRSGPRPPAGSGGNTSKPPARGPGVAPAVASAGELASRTPSTTALERLLEQAGFMTQREGESGLGLAQPVPAGGWTRWFSKLVREGRALALVNPENGQRLWIATCRLDWFLSLDGRWQPHPPPGAFPQDALPSDRGAVWQWLVEARRKVEGEAAFETIAALFELTGAREVGHRASKIA
;
A
#
# COMPACT_ATOMS: atom_id res chain seq x y z
N MET A 1 50.16 11.35 20.09
CA MET A 1 49.91 11.51 18.64
C MET A 1 49.18 12.81 18.45
N SER A 2 49.63 13.65 17.51
CA SER A 2 48.99 14.96 17.31
C SER A 2 47.71 14.80 16.50
N LEU A 3 46.75 15.71 16.69
CA LEU A 3 45.57 15.81 15.81
C LEU A 3 45.98 16.01 14.35
N PHE A 4 47.12 16.69 14.13
CA PHE A 4 47.69 16.95 12.82
C PHE A 4 48.08 15.67 12.07
N ASP A 5 48.73 14.71 12.75
CA ASP A 5 49.13 13.43 12.13
C ASP A 5 47.90 12.62 11.67
N ALA A 6 46.84 12.59 12.48
CA ALA A 6 45.59 11.93 12.15
C ALA A 6 44.88 12.59 10.97
N GLN A 7 44.86 13.93 10.92
CA GLN A 7 44.29 14.69 9.81
C GLN A 7 45.04 14.45 8.52
N GLN A 8 46.37 14.46 8.55
CA GLN A 8 47.20 14.22 7.36
C GLN A 8 46.98 12.81 6.78
N ALA A 9 46.90 11.78 7.62
CA ALA A 9 46.62 10.42 7.19
C ALA A 9 45.23 10.29 6.54
N LEU A 10 44.22 10.91 7.15
CA LEU A 10 42.85 10.92 6.63
C LEU A 10 42.74 11.75 5.35
N ASP A 11 43.42 12.88 5.22
CA ASP A 11 43.44 13.69 4.00
C ASP A 11 44.08 12.92 2.83
N ALA A 12 45.20 12.23 3.08
CA ALA A 12 45.84 11.39 2.08
C ALA A 12 44.93 10.23 1.63
N TRP A 13 44.28 9.54 2.58
CA TRP A 13 43.32 8.49 2.25
C TRP A 13 42.12 9.03 1.47
N PHE A 14 41.58 10.18 1.89
CA PHE A 14 40.41 10.79 1.28
C PHE A 14 40.71 11.19 -0.17
N ALA A 15 41.84 11.86 -0.42
CA ALA A 15 42.28 12.23 -1.76
C ALA A 15 42.48 11.01 -2.68
N ASN A 16 43.02 9.91 -2.17
CA ASN A 16 43.31 8.71 -2.95
C ASN A 16 42.08 7.79 -3.17
N SER A 17 41.16 7.74 -2.21
CA SER A 17 40.08 6.73 -2.19
C SER A 17 38.71 7.31 -2.53
N VAL A 18 38.48 8.59 -2.25
CA VAL A 18 37.18 9.26 -2.37
C VAL A 18 37.23 10.41 -3.39
N GLY A 19 38.33 11.17 -3.41
CA GLY A 19 38.51 12.34 -4.26
C GLY A 19 38.36 13.65 -3.48
N GLU A 20 37.73 14.65 -4.10
CA GLU A 20 37.50 15.94 -3.44
C GLU A 20 36.32 15.90 -2.45
N PRO A 21 36.42 16.56 -1.29
CA PRO A 21 35.30 16.66 -0.35
C PRO A 21 34.06 17.31 -0.96
N THR A 22 32.87 16.87 -0.58
CA THR A 22 31.61 17.51 -0.97
C THR A 22 31.36 18.79 -0.15
N ALA A 23 30.42 19.65 -0.57
CA ALA A 23 30.10 20.87 0.15
C ALA A 23 29.55 20.58 1.56
N VAL A 24 28.69 19.56 1.69
CA VAL A 24 28.20 19.08 2.99
C VAL A 24 29.33 18.60 3.91
N GLN A 25 30.34 17.90 3.38
CA GLN A 25 31.49 17.47 4.16
C GLN A 25 32.34 18.64 4.65
N ARG A 26 32.68 19.59 3.76
CA ARG A 26 33.44 20.80 4.14
C ARG A 26 32.73 21.65 5.19
N SER A 27 31.40 21.70 5.13
CA SER A 27 30.58 22.48 6.06
C SER A 27 30.41 21.77 7.41
N ALA A 28 30.30 20.44 7.42
CA ALA A 28 30.10 19.67 8.64
C ALA A 28 31.38 19.53 9.48
N TRP A 29 32.55 19.37 8.86
CA TRP A 29 33.78 19.05 9.60
C TRP A 29 34.19 20.08 10.66
N PRO A 30 34.15 21.41 10.41
CA PRO A 30 34.48 22.41 11.42
C PRO A 30 33.53 22.34 12.62
N VAL A 31 32.22 22.30 12.37
CA VAL A 31 31.16 22.22 13.39
C VAL A 31 31.36 21.01 14.30
N LEU A 32 31.61 19.85 13.69
CA LEU A 32 31.75 18.60 14.42
C LEU A 32 33.06 18.51 15.22
N ARG A 33 34.14 19.13 14.74
CA ARG A 33 35.42 19.21 15.48
C ARG A 33 35.31 20.07 16.74
N GLU A 34 34.45 21.09 16.73
CA GLU A 34 34.17 21.94 17.90
C GLU A 34 33.34 21.21 18.98
N GLY A 35 32.83 20.01 18.69
CA GLY A 35 31.99 19.25 19.62
C GLY A 35 30.52 19.70 19.61
N ARG A 36 30.10 20.56 18.68
CA ARG A 36 28.70 21.00 18.54
C ARG A 36 27.81 19.89 17.99
N ASN A 37 26.54 19.88 18.39
CA ASN A 37 25.53 19.03 17.76
C ASN A 37 25.27 19.52 16.33
N ALA A 38 25.03 18.60 15.41
CA ALA A 38 24.71 18.97 14.03
C ALA A 38 23.68 18.05 13.39
N LEU A 39 22.74 18.62 12.66
CA LEU A 39 21.88 17.93 11.71
C LEU A 39 22.46 18.10 10.31
N VAL A 40 23.02 17.03 9.75
CA VAL A 40 23.59 17.00 8.41
C VAL A 40 22.54 16.53 7.41
N ILE A 41 22.13 17.44 6.52
CA ILE A 41 21.12 17.20 5.50
C ILE A 41 21.80 17.17 4.13
N ALA A 42 21.75 16.01 3.48
CA ALA A 42 22.26 15.86 2.12
C ALA A 42 21.63 14.65 1.41
N SER A 43 21.51 14.75 0.09
CA SER A 43 20.95 13.65 -0.72
C SER A 43 21.82 12.39 -0.66
N THR A 44 21.22 11.24 -0.96
CA THR A 44 21.93 9.96 -1.07
C THR A 44 23.11 10.08 -2.04
N GLY A 45 24.25 9.48 -1.70
CA GLY A 45 25.47 9.54 -2.51
C GLY A 45 26.34 10.81 -2.35
N GLN A 46 25.92 11.83 -1.58
CA GLN A 46 26.73 13.04 -1.33
C GLN A 46 27.72 12.93 -0.14
N GLY A 47 27.88 11.72 0.40
CA GLY A 47 28.89 11.43 1.42
C GLY A 47 28.53 11.87 2.85
N LYS A 48 27.23 11.87 3.20
CA LYS A 48 26.71 12.11 4.57
C LYS A 48 27.50 11.37 5.66
N SER A 49 27.76 10.07 5.45
CA SER A 49 28.46 9.25 6.43
C SER A 49 29.87 9.76 6.68
N LEU A 50 30.63 10.13 5.65
CA LEU A 50 31.98 10.70 5.81
C LEU A 50 31.97 12.14 6.35
N ALA A 51 30.86 12.88 6.16
CA ALA A 51 30.67 14.19 6.79
C ALA A 51 30.65 14.06 8.32
N ALA A 52 29.96 13.04 8.86
CA ALA A 52 29.93 12.76 10.29
C ALA A 52 31.18 12.03 10.80
N TRP A 53 31.57 10.93 10.16
CA TRP A 53 32.53 10.00 10.76
C TRP A 53 33.98 10.46 10.71
N ARG A 54 34.39 11.20 9.68
CA ARG A 54 35.78 11.68 9.58
C ARG A 54 36.21 12.48 10.82
N PRO A 55 35.53 13.58 11.22
CA PRO A 55 35.94 14.36 12.40
C PRO A 55 35.82 13.58 13.71
N LEU A 56 34.87 12.63 13.80
CA LEU A 56 34.77 11.76 14.97
C LEU A 56 35.97 10.80 15.08
N VAL A 57 36.40 10.19 13.97
CA VAL A 57 37.60 9.33 13.93
C VAL A 57 38.86 10.14 14.25
N GLU A 58 39.00 11.37 13.73
CA GLU A 58 40.08 12.30 14.13
C GLU A 58 40.12 12.48 15.66
N GLY A 59 38.95 12.66 16.28
CA GLY A 59 38.78 12.79 17.74
C GLY A 59 39.14 11.53 18.53
N LEU A 60 38.73 10.35 18.04
CA LEU A 60 39.02 9.06 18.68
C LEU A 60 40.52 8.73 18.67
N VAL A 61 41.18 9.05 17.57
CA VAL A 61 42.61 8.78 17.34
C VAL A 61 43.46 9.76 18.16
N SER A 62 43.16 11.07 18.09
CA SER A 62 43.91 12.10 18.82
C SER A 62 43.77 12.00 20.35
N ARG A 63 42.64 11.48 20.86
CA ARG A 63 42.36 11.29 22.29
C ARG A 63 42.05 9.82 22.56
N PRO A 64 43.08 8.94 22.58
CA PRO A 64 42.86 7.52 22.80
C PRO A 64 42.29 7.28 24.21
N GLY A 65 41.32 6.38 24.31
CA GLY A 65 40.65 6.06 25.56
C GLY A 65 40.04 4.67 25.52
N ARG A 66 39.76 4.10 26.69
CA ARG A 66 39.07 2.80 26.81
C ARG A 66 37.56 3.01 26.87
N GLY A 67 36.80 2.01 26.44
CA GLY A 67 35.34 2.02 26.45
C GLY A 67 34.73 2.46 25.12
N VAL A 68 33.40 2.45 25.04
CA VAL A 68 32.68 2.97 23.88
C VAL A 68 32.70 4.49 23.94
N ARG A 69 33.22 5.13 22.89
CA ARG A 69 33.41 6.58 22.79
C ARG A 69 32.48 7.20 21.75
N ALA A 70 32.18 6.48 20.68
CA ALA A 70 31.19 6.88 19.68
C ALA A 70 30.09 5.81 19.54
N LEU A 71 28.85 6.26 19.48
CA LEU A 71 27.68 5.41 19.27
C LEU A 71 27.07 5.70 17.90
N HIS A 72 26.73 4.66 17.16
CA HIS A 72 25.96 4.75 15.93
C HIS A 72 24.58 4.14 16.16
N ILE A 73 23.54 4.92 15.89
CA ILE A 73 22.14 4.50 15.99
C ILE A 73 21.56 4.45 14.59
N ALA A 74 21.18 3.25 14.15
CA ALA A 74 20.45 3.05 12.90
C ALA A 74 19.01 2.61 13.18
N PRO A 75 18.02 3.05 12.37
CA PRO A 75 16.62 2.61 12.49
C PRO A 75 16.42 1.12 12.19
N LEU A 76 17.31 0.50 11.42
CA LEU A 76 17.26 -0.90 11.02
C LEU A 76 18.51 -1.67 11.45
N LYS A 77 18.33 -2.94 11.84
CA LYS A 77 19.44 -3.83 12.20
C LYS A 77 20.42 -4.04 11.04
N ALA A 78 19.89 -4.15 9.81
CA ALA A 78 20.69 -4.33 8.61
C ALA A 78 21.57 -3.09 8.35
N LEU A 79 21.02 -1.87 8.47
CA LEU A 79 21.81 -0.64 8.36
C LEU A 79 22.87 -0.51 9.47
N ALA A 80 22.54 -0.92 10.71
CA ALA A 80 23.51 -0.96 11.80
C ALA A 80 24.70 -1.88 11.48
N ARG A 81 24.45 -3.02 10.82
CA ARG A 81 25.45 -3.98 10.40
C ARG A 81 26.29 -3.46 9.23
N ASP A 82 25.65 -2.91 8.20
CA ASP A 82 26.31 -2.33 7.03
C ASP A 82 27.33 -1.27 7.42
N MET A 83 27.01 -0.42 8.41
CA MET A 83 27.93 0.59 8.91
C MET A 83 29.26 0.00 9.41
N THR A 84 29.25 -1.21 9.98
CA THR A 84 30.49 -1.87 10.45
C THR A 84 31.44 -2.22 9.32
N HIS A 85 30.92 -2.51 8.13
CA HIS A 85 31.71 -2.76 6.93
C HIS A 85 32.09 -1.46 6.24
N ASN A 86 31.14 -0.53 6.08
CA ASN A 86 31.34 0.73 5.36
C ASN A 86 32.35 1.66 6.04
N LEU A 87 32.49 1.57 7.36
CA LEU A 87 33.44 2.38 8.11
C LEU A 87 34.87 1.81 8.09
N ALA A 88 35.05 0.52 7.78
CA ALA A 88 36.34 -0.15 7.86
C ALA A 88 37.47 0.54 7.04
N PRO A 89 37.24 1.01 5.80
CA PRO A 89 38.27 1.75 5.04
C PRO A 89 38.74 3.02 5.75
N LEU A 90 37.82 3.80 6.32
CA LEU A 90 38.15 5.02 7.08
C LEU A 90 38.92 4.71 8.36
N LEU A 91 38.56 3.64 9.07
CA LEU A 91 39.28 3.21 10.28
C LEU A 91 40.67 2.64 9.97
N GLY A 92 40.83 2.01 8.81
CA GLY A 92 42.12 1.53 8.31
C GLY A 92 43.08 2.67 7.94
N ALA A 93 42.54 3.80 7.46
CA ALA A 93 43.33 4.96 7.03
C ALA A 93 44.21 5.57 8.13
N VAL A 94 43.83 5.41 9.40
CA VAL A 94 44.58 5.96 10.54
C VAL A 94 45.61 5.00 11.12
N VAL A 95 45.60 3.71 10.72
CA VAL A 95 46.55 2.68 11.21
C VAL A 95 48.02 3.10 11.06
N PRO A 96 48.47 3.72 9.95
CA PRO A 96 49.87 4.12 9.79
C PRO A 96 50.36 5.12 10.86
N VAL A 97 49.45 5.93 11.43
CA VAL A 97 49.79 6.95 12.44
C VAL A 97 49.44 6.52 13.86
N SER A 98 48.36 5.76 14.06
CA SER A 98 47.90 5.32 15.38
C SER A 98 48.45 3.96 15.81
N GLY A 99 49.03 3.18 14.89
CA GLY A 99 49.47 1.81 15.12
C GLY A 99 48.34 0.76 15.17
N HIS A 100 47.08 1.19 15.30
CA HIS A 100 45.91 0.32 15.27
C HIS A 100 44.65 1.08 14.82
N ALA A 101 43.72 0.38 14.17
CA ALA A 101 42.41 0.95 13.84
C ALA A 101 41.54 1.04 15.12
N PRO A 102 40.69 2.07 15.29
CA PRO A 102 39.62 2.03 16.26
C PRO A 102 38.71 0.83 15.98
N ARG A 103 38.31 0.08 17.01
CA ARG A 103 37.44 -1.09 16.85
C ARG A 103 35.98 -0.64 16.75
N ILE A 104 35.27 -1.20 15.78
CA ILE A 104 33.82 -1.09 15.66
C ILE A 104 33.16 -2.42 16.02
N GLY A 105 32.10 -2.38 16.84
CA GLY A 105 31.30 -3.55 17.20
C GLY A 105 29.82 -3.34 16.90
N LEU A 106 29.12 -4.43 16.56
CA LEU A 106 27.66 -4.45 16.40
C LEU A 106 26.98 -4.94 17.68
N ARG A 107 25.94 -4.24 18.13
CA ARG A 107 25.10 -4.65 19.25
C ARG A 107 23.63 -4.49 18.90
N CYS A 108 22.97 -5.60 18.59
CA CYS A 108 21.53 -5.65 18.33
C CYS A 108 20.91 -6.91 18.97
N GLY A 109 19.60 -7.11 18.78
CA GLY A 109 18.89 -8.30 19.24
C GLY A 109 19.53 -9.62 18.78
N ASP A 110 20.14 -9.62 17.59
CA ASP A 110 20.70 -10.82 16.96
C ASP A 110 22.16 -11.09 17.36
N THR A 111 22.79 -10.18 18.13
CA THR A 111 24.18 -10.35 18.58
C THR A 111 24.29 -11.56 19.52
N PRO A 112 25.11 -12.58 19.22
CA PRO A 112 25.24 -13.78 20.05
C PRO A 112 25.77 -13.48 21.46
N ARG A 113 25.39 -14.28 22.46
CA ARG A 113 25.82 -14.08 23.86
C ARG A 113 27.35 -14.01 24.03
N ALA A 114 28.08 -14.88 23.33
CA ALA A 114 29.55 -14.88 23.35
C ALA A 114 30.14 -13.54 22.88
N GLU A 115 29.55 -12.94 21.85
CA GLU A 115 29.95 -11.63 21.35
C GLU A 115 29.62 -10.52 22.35
N ARG A 116 28.44 -10.59 22.99
CA ARG A 116 28.04 -9.66 24.05
C ARG A 116 29.02 -9.68 25.23
N ASP A 117 29.48 -10.86 25.62
CA ASP A 117 30.47 -11.06 26.69
C ASP A 117 31.86 -10.55 26.28
N ARG A 118 32.26 -10.76 25.02
CA ARG A 118 33.50 -10.21 24.45
C ARG A 118 33.49 -8.68 24.51
N GLN A 119 32.42 -8.04 24.04
CA GLN A 119 32.26 -6.58 24.08
C GLN A 119 32.27 -6.03 25.51
N ARG A 120 31.74 -6.76 26.49
CA ARG A 120 31.80 -6.35 27.90
C ARG A 120 33.23 -6.37 28.44
N ARG A 121 34.01 -7.42 28.11
CA ARG A 121 35.40 -7.57 28.58
C ARG A 121 36.37 -6.65 27.86
N ASN A 122 36.18 -6.48 26.55
CA ASN A 122 36.99 -5.63 25.71
C ASN A 122 36.07 -4.76 24.82
N PRO A 123 35.60 -3.62 25.36
CA PRO A 123 34.74 -2.69 24.63
C PRO A 123 35.35 -2.22 23.30
N PRO A 124 34.55 -2.16 22.22
CA PRO A 124 34.97 -1.43 21.02
C PRO A 124 34.92 0.09 21.28
N GLU A 125 35.75 0.85 20.58
CA GLU A 125 35.70 2.33 20.65
C GLU A 125 34.44 2.89 19.97
N ILE A 126 33.93 2.20 18.93
CA ILE A 126 32.69 2.52 18.22
C ILE A 126 31.68 1.39 18.39
N LEU A 127 30.45 1.71 18.80
CA LEU A 127 29.36 0.73 18.91
C LEU A 127 28.23 1.10 17.96
N SER A 128 27.89 0.20 17.04
CA SER A 128 26.72 0.31 16.16
C SER A 128 25.54 -0.46 16.75
N THR A 129 24.39 0.19 16.89
CA THR A 129 23.21 -0.38 17.56
C THR A 129 21.90 0.21 17.02
N THR A 130 20.77 -0.23 17.58
CA THR A 130 19.41 0.27 17.27
C THR A 130 18.81 0.98 18.48
N PRO A 131 17.76 1.80 18.33
CA PRO A 131 17.10 2.46 19.46
C PRO A 131 16.69 1.52 20.59
N GLU A 132 16.11 0.36 20.25
CA GLU A 132 15.64 -0.65 21.21
C GLU A 132 16.83 -1.30 21.95
N SER A 133 17.90 -1.58 21.21
CA SER A 133 19.11 -2.18 21.79
C SER A 133 19.86 -1.19 22.69
N LEU A 134 19.85 0.10 22.35
CA LEU A 134 20.36 1.18 23.23
C LEU A 134 19.56 1.22 24.54
N PHE A 135 18.23 1.16 24.49
CA PHE A 135 17.41 1.12 25.69
C PHE A 135 17.76 -0.08 26.60
N VAL A 136 17.94 -1.26 26.02
CA VAL A 136 18.35 -2.46 26.76
C VAL A 136 19.74 -2.29 27.38
N LEU A 137 20.69 -1.68 26.66
CA LEU A 137 22.02 -1.38 27.20
C LEU A 137 21.93 -0.42 28.39
N LEU A 138 21.12 0.64 28.28
CA LEU A 138 20.92 1.63 29.35
C LEU A 138 20.22 1.05 30.58
N GLY A 139 19.35 0.06 30.41
CA GLY A 139 18.69 -0.61 31.55
C GLY A 139 19.53 -1.72 32.20
N SER A 140 20.53 -2.29 31.50
CA SER A 140 21.39 -3.33 32.08
C SER A 140 22.64 -2.76 32.78
N ARG A 141 23.06 -3.35 33.92
CA ARG A 141 24.29 -2.93 34.64
C ARG A 141 25.54 -2.99 33.75
N GLY A 142 25.69 -4.07 32.96
CA GLY A 142 26.82 -4.24 32.05
C GLY A 142 26.81 -3.27 30.87
N GLY A 143 25.63 -2.98 30.30
CA GLY A 143 25.49 -2.00 29.23
C GLY A 143 25.74 -0.57 29.71
N ARG A 144 25.27 -0.20 30.92
CA ARG A 144 25.60 1.10 31.52
C ARG A 144 27.09 1.29 31.74
N ALA A 145 27.79 0.24 32.16
CA ALA A 145 29.25 0.30 32.28
C ALA A 145 29.94 0.51 30.92
N LEU A 146 29.40 -0.09 29.85
CA LEU A 146 29.89 0.04 28.49
C LEU A 146 29.68 1.46 27.92
N LEU A 147 28.54 2.08 28.19
CA LEU A 147 28.11 3.35 27.60
C LEU A 147 28.55 4.60 28.38
N ARG A 148 29.10 4.46 29.59
CA ARG A 148 29.48 5.61 30.44
C ARG A 148 30.51 6.55 29.81
N THR A 149 31.34 6.05 28.90
CA THR A 149 32.41 6.79 28.24
C THR A 149 32.00 7.42 26.91
N VAL A 150 30.74 7.29 26.50
CA VAL A 150 30.26 7.80 25.21
C VAL A 150 30.39 9.32 25.18
N GLU A 151 30.91 9.83 24.06
CA GLU A 151 31.13 11.25 23.85
C GLU A 151 30.31 11.80 22.71
N SER A 152 30.06 10.96 21.70
CA SER A 152 29.28 11.32 20.51
C SER A 152 28.32 10.21 20.11
N VAL A 153 27.20 10.61 19.53
CA VAL A 153 26.15 9.75 18.98
C VAL A 153 25.84 10.21 17.57
N VAL A 154 25.93 9.30 16.61
CA VAL A 154 25.45 9.48 15.25
C VAL A 154 24.10 8.80 15.11
N VAL A 155 23.04 9.54 14.79
CA VAL A 155 21.71 9.02 14.48
C VAL A 155 21.53 9.05 12.98
N ASP A 156 21.59 7.88 12.35
CA ASP A 156 21.43 7.73 10.90
C ASP A 156 19.95 7.68 10.50
N GLU A 157 19.64 8.16 9.30
CA GLU A 157 18.28 8.28 8.74
C GLU A 157 17.26 8.90 9.72
N LEU A 158 17.61 10.04 10.33
CA LEU A 158 16.82 10.68 11.40
C LEU A 158 15.33 10.86 11.06
N HIS A 159 15.01 11.17 9.79
CA HIS A 159 13.64 11.36 9.31
C HIS A 159 12.76 10.12 9.48
N SER A 160 13.33 8.91 9.45
CA SER A 160 12.56 7.66 9.61
C SER A 160 12.21 7.39 11.08
N LEU A 161 12.77 8.16 12.01
CA LEU A 161 12.52 8.04 13.45
C LEU A 161 11.73 9.25 13.95
N ALA A 162 11.99 10.45 13.44
CA ALA A 162 11.45 11.69 13.97
C ALA A 162 9.92 11.67 14.18
N GLY A 163 9.17 11.18 13.20
CA GLY A 163 7.70 11.21 13.21
C GLY A 163 6.99 9.99 13.82
N ASN A 164 7.65 9.15 14.63
CA ASN A 164 7.00 7.97 15.20
C ASN A 164 7.43 7.67 16.65
N LYS A 165 6.73 6.71 17.27
CA LYS A 165 6.96 6.28 18.67
C LYS A 165 8.39 5.77 18.91
N ARG A 166 9.06 5.20 17.89
CA ARG A 166 10.46 4.76 18.00
C ARG A 166 11.40 5.95 18.17
N GLY A 167 11.12 7.06 17.48
CA GLY A 167 11.84 8.32 17.69
C GLY A 167 11.62 8.92 19.06
N ALA A 168 10.37 8.99 19.54
CA ALA A 168 10.07 9.46 20.89
C ALA A 168 10.78 8.62 21.98
N HIS A 169 10.86 7.31 21.76
CA HIS A 169 11.60 6.38 22.61
C HIS A 169 13.12 6.61 22.53
N LEU A 170 13.68 6.86 21.34
CA LEU A 170 15.09 7.21 21.16
C LEU A 170 15.42 8.53 21.88
N ALA A 171 14.59 9.56 21.77
CA ALA A 171 14.82 10.86 22.38
C ALA A 171 15.01 10.75 23.91
N LEU A 172 14.17 9.96 24.60
CA LEU A 172 14.32 9.67 26.02
C LEU A 172 15.55 8.79 26.32
N SER A 173 15.89 7.86 25.43
CA SER A 173 17.10 7.05 25.57
C SER A 173 18.38 7.90 25.46
N LEU A 174 18.38 8.93 24.61
CA LEU A 174 19.48 9.90 24.51
C LEU A 174 19.56 10.79 25.77
N ALA A 175 18.43 11.25 26.31
CA ALA A 175 18.42 11.97 27.58
C ALA A 175 18.97 11.13 28.76
N ARG A 176 18.62 9.83 28.79
CA ARG A 176 19.18 8.86 29.75
C ARG A 176 20.68 8.65 29.55
N LEU A 177 21.15 8.66 28.30
CA LEU A 177 22.57 8.54 27.98
C LEU A 177 23.36 9.76 28.48
N ASP A 178 22.84 10.98 28.31
CA ASP A 178 23.47 12.20 28.86
C ASP A 178 23.64 12.10 30.38
N ARG A 179 22.59 11.65 31.08
CA ARG A 179 22.64 11.43 32.55
C ARG A 179 23.68 10.36 32.91
N LEU A 180 23.75 9.26 32.15
CA LEU A 180 24.72 8.20 32.40
C LEU A 180 26.17 8.64 32.17
N ALA A 181 26.41 9.43 31.13
CA ALA A 181 27.72 10.01 30.81
C ALA A 181 28.11 11.15 31.76
N GLY A 182 27.14 11.73 32.49
CA GLY A 182 27.33 12.86 33.39
C GLY A 182 27.51 14.19 32.66
N ARG A 183 27.26 14.23 31.35
CA ARG A 183 27.36 15.41 30.48
C ARG A 183 26.53 15.20 29.22
N PRO A 184 26.11 16.29 28.54
CA PRO A 184 25.56 16.17 27.20
C PRO A 184 26.55 15.49 26.25
N VAL A 185 26.11 14.46 25.54
CA VAL A 185 26.87 13.84 24.45
C VAL A 185 26.66 14.63 23.16
N GLN A 186 27.69 14.73 22.33
CA GLN A 186 27.57 15.37 21.01
C GLN A 186 26.64 14.52 20.13
N ARG A 187 25.60 15.12 19.55
CA ARG A 187 24.61 14.43 18.70
C ARG A 187 24.76 14.88 17.25
N VAL A 188 24.88 13.91 16.35
CA VAL A 188 25.00 14.12 14.91
C VAL A 188 23.87 13.37 14.20
N GLY A 189 22.93 14.10 13.61
CA GLY A 189 21.84 13.52 12.83
C GLY A 189 22.20 13.48 11.36
N LEU A 190 21.95 12.37 10.68
CA LEU A 190 22.08 12.24 9.24
C LEU A 190 20.69 12.09 8.62
N SER A 191 20.36 12.89 7.62
CA SER A 191 19.07 12.78 6.93
C SER A 191 19.16 13.20 5.47
N ALA A 192 18.37 12.57 4.60
CA ALA A 192 18.21 13.02 3.21
C ALA A 192 17.08 14.05 3.04
N THR A 193 16.06 13.98 3.90
CA THR A 193 14.77 14.66 3.71
C THR A 193 14.28 15.28 5.03
N ALA A 194 15.18 15.93 5.78
CA ALA A 194 14.81 16.54 7.05
C ALA A 194 14.05 17.87 6.85
N HIS A 195 12.73 17.83 6.91
CA HIS A 195 11.85 18.99 6.79
C HIS A 195 10.73 18.94 7.85
N PRO A 196 10.40 20.06 8.52
CA PRO A 196 11.24 21.26 8.68
C PRO A 196 12.55 20.94 9.42
N ALA A 197 13.66 21.49 8.93
CA ALA A 197 14.99 21.15 9.45
C ALA A 197 15.17 21.58 10.91
N GLU A 198 14.58 22.71 11.29
CA GLU A 198 14.64 23.28 12.65
C GLU A 198 13.94 22.39 13.66
N ILE A 199 12.79 21.82 13.29
CA ILE A 199 12.04 20.91 14.14
C ILE A 199 12.82 19.60 14.32
N GLN A 200 13.42 19.06 13.25
CA GLN A 200 14.23 17.84 13.35
C GLN A 200 15.54 18.06 14.10
N ALA A 201 16.15 19.24 13.99
CA ALA A 201 17.34 19.62 14.75
C ALA A 201 17.05 19.69 16.25
N ARG A 202 15.90 20.25 16.63
CA ARG A 202 15.40 20.28 18.01
C ARG A 202 15.04 18.89 18.52
N PHE A 203 14.38 18.06 17.69
CA PHE A 203 14.11 16.66 17.99
C PHE A 203 15.40 15.90 18.34
N LEU A 204 16.45 16.05 17.52
CA LEU A 204 17.74 15.42 17.73
C LEU A 204 18.43 15.90 19.01
N ALA A 205 18.52 17.22 19.21
CA ALA A 205 19.32 17.81 20.29
C ALA A 205 18.59 17.94 21.63
N GLY A 206 17.25 17.79 21.65
CA GLY A 206 16.46 18.00 22.84
C GLY A 206 16.50 19.46 23.29
N SER A 207 16.93 19.70 24.52
CA SER A 207 17.11 21.05 25.07
C SER A 207 18.41 21.75 24.65
N ALA A 208 19.31 21.08 23.93
CA ALA A 208 20.57 21.64 23.46
C ALA A 208 20.45 22.31 22.09
N GLU A 209 21.38 23.21 21.76
CA GLU A 209 21.49 23.79 20.41
C GLU A 209 21.97 22.74 19.40
N CYS A 210 21.60 22.93 18.13
CA CYS A 210 21.93 22.05 17.01
C CYS A 210 22.15 22.85 15.73
N GLU A 211 23.33 22.73 15.14
CA GLU A 211 23.67 23.38 13.88
C GLU A 211 23.03 22.62 12.71
N ILE A 212 22.37 23.32 11.78
CA ILE A 212 21.82 22.69 10.57
C ILE A 212 22.83 22.85 9.44
N VAL A 213 23.40 21.72 8.98
CA VAL A 213 24.36 21.68 7.88
C VAL A 213 23.65 21.16 6.63
N ALA A 214 23.15 22.09 5.80
CA ALA A 214 22.41 21.80 4.57
C ALA A 214 22.84 22.72 3.40
N PRO A 215 24.11 22.65 2.95
CA PRO A 215 24.63 23.59 1.96
C PRO A 215 24.11 23.35 0.53
N ASP A 216 23.59 22.15 0.25
CA ASP A 216 23.11 21.76 -1.07
C ASP A 216 21.59 21.58 -1.05
N ALA A 217 20.90 22.17 -2.04
CA ALA A 217 19.49 21.84 -2.28
C ALA A 217 19.34 20.35 -2.63
N PRO A 218 18.18 19.73 -2.37
CA PRO A 218 17.92 18.34 -2.76
C PRO A 218 18.26 18.12 -4.23
N GLY A 219 19.03 17.07 -4.53
CA GLY A 219 19.46 16.78 -5.90
C GLY A 219 18.27 16.51 -6.84
N PRO A 220 18.39 16.79 -8.14
CA PRO A 220 17.33 16.51 -9.10
C PRO A 220 17.14 15.00 -9.28
N VAL A 221 15.89 14.55 -9.27
CA VAL A 221 15.52 13.17 -9.62
C VAL A 221 14.95 13.17 -11.04
N LYS A 222 15.44 12.29 -11.90
CA LYS A 222 14.83 12.06 -13.21
C LYS A 222 13.66 11.11 -13.06
N LEU A 223 12.46 11.59 -13.38
CA LEU A 223 11.25 10.78 -13.42
C LEU A 223 10.93 10.44 -14.89
N GLU A 224 10.89 9.15 -15.20
CA GLU A 224 10.43 8.63 -16.49
C GLU A 224 9.04 8.03 -16.29
N VAL A 225 8.02 8.60 -16.94
CA VAL A 225 6.64 8.11 -16.83
C VAL A 225 6.42 7.07 -17.93
N GLU A 226 6.14 5.84 -17.52
CA GLU A 226 5.89 4.70 -18.40
C GLU A 226 4.37 4.45 -18.45
N LEU A 227 3.80 4.50 -19.65
CA LEU A 227 2.36 4.28 -19.88
C LEU A 227 2.12 3.04 -20.74
N PRO A 228 1.05 2.29 -20.48
CA PRO A 228 0.60 1.25 -21.39
C PRO A 228 0.23 1.85 -22.76
N GLY A 229 0.28 1.02 -23.81
CA GLY A 229 -0.10 1.44 -25.18
C GLY A 229 -1.60 1.72 -25.34
N MET A 230 -2.41 1.33 -24.37
CA MET A 230 -3.84 1.66 -24.29
C MET A 230 -4.09 2.76 -23.25
N PRO A 231 -5.15 3.59 -23.40
CA PRO A 231 -5.47 4.63 -22.44
C PRO A 231 -5.75 4.07 -21.04
N LEU A 232 -5.29 4.79 -20.01
CA LEU A 232 -5.60 4.45 -18.63
C LEU A 232 -7.10 4.68 -18.35
N GLY A 233 -7.63 3.88 -17.42
CA GLY A 233 -9.00 4.01 -16.92
C GLY A 233 -9.05 4.42 -15.45
N PRO A 234 -10.21 4.27 -14.80
CA PRO A 234 -10.36 4.54 -13.37
C PRO A 234 -9.67 3.48 -12.49
N TYR A 235 -9.44 2.27 -13.02
CA TYR A 235 -8.68 1.21 -12.38
C TYR A 235 -7.84 0.43 -13.41
N PRO A 236 -6.72 -0.19 -13.00
CA PRO A 236 -5.91 -1.00 -13.89
C PRO A 236 -6.59 -2.36 -14.18
N ASN A 237 -6.89 -2.66 -15.44
CA ASN A 237 -7.38 -3.96 -15.87
C ASN A 237 -6.22 -4.96 -16.13
N SER A 238 -6.55 -6.21 -16.47
CA SER A 238 -5.54 -7.26 -16.70
C SER A 238 -4.53 -6.89 -17.80
N VAL A 239 -4.98 -6.25 -18.88
CA VAL A 239 -4.12 -5.82 -19.99
C VAL A 239 -3.13 -4.74 -19.55
N HIS A 240 -3.56 -3.78 -18.71
CA HIS A 240 -2.64 -2.80 -18.11
C HIS A 240 -1.55 -3.50 -17.30
N TRP A 241 -1.89 -4.49 -16.48
CA TRP A 241 -0.93 -5.26 -15.69
C TRP A 241 0.05 -6.05 -16.56
N GLU A 242 -0.44 -6.73 -17.61
CA GLU A 242 0.40 -7.45 -18.56
C GLU A 242 1.42 -6.52 -19.22
N GLN A 243 1.00 -5.33 -19.68
CA GLN A 243 1.89 -4.36 -20.31
C GLN A 243 2.90 -3.75 -19.34
N ILE A 244 2.51 -3.47 -18.09
CA ILE A 244 3.43 -2.98 -17.04
C ILE A 244 4.51 -4.04 -16.78
N HIS A 245 4.12 -5.30 -16.56
CA HIS A 245 5.10 -6.36 -16.30
C HIS A 245 6.00 -6.64 -17.51
N ALA A 246 5.45 -6.63 -18.73
CA ALA A 246 6.23 -6.75 -19.95
C ALA A 246 7.27 -5.62 -20.08
N ARG A 247 6.87 -4.37 -19.82
CA ARG A 247 7.77 -3.22 -19.86
C ARG A 247 8.86 -3.31 -18.79
N ILE A 248 8.54 -3.76 -17.58
CA ILE A 248 9.54 -3.99 -16.53
C ILE A 248 10.51 -5.11 -16.94
N ALA A 249 10.03 -6.19 -17.55
CA ALA A 249 10.87 -7.28 -18.06
C ALA A 249 11.82 -6.80 -19.19
N GLU A 250 11.36 -5.90 -20.08
CA GLU A 250 12.20 -5.24 -21.08
C GLU A 250 13.33 -4.42 -20.44
N LEU A 251 13.00 -3.62 -19.43
CA LEU A 251 14.00 -2.84 -18.67
C LEU A 251 15.00 -3.77 -17.98
N ALA A 252 14.52 -4.85 -17.37
CA ALA A 252 15.35 -5.87 -16.73
C ALA A 252 16.28 -6.61 -17.71
N ALA A 253 15.90 -6.72 -19.00
CA ALA A 253 16.74 -7.29 -20.03
C ALA A 253 17.86 -6.35 -20.49
N ALA A 254 17.67 -5.03 -20.39
CA ALA A 254 18.64 -4.02 -20.80
C ALA A 254 19.68 -3.71 -19.72
N ASP A 255 19.29 -3.79 -18.45
CA ASP A 255 20.12 -3.44 -17.29
C ASP A 255 20.64 -4.68 -16.54
N ARG A 256 21.64 -4.51 -15.67
CA ARG A 256 22.18 -5.61 -14.85
C ARG A 256 21.44 -5.76 -13.52
N SER A 257 20.83 -4.68 -13.04
CA SER A 257 20.25 -4.59 -11.69
C SER A 257 19.06 -3.63 -11.66
N LEU A 258 17.88 -4.16 -11.39
CA LEU A 258 16.61 -3.44 -11.34
C LEU A 258 15.94 -3.61 -9.98
N LEU A 259 15.56 -2.50 -9.35
CA LEU A 259 14.77 -2.50 -8.12
C LEU A 259 13.34 -2.05 -8.42
N VAL A 260 12.34 -2.88 -8.13
CA VAL A 260 10.92 -2.60 -8.41
C VAL A 260 10.17 -2.41 -7.11
N PHE A 261 9.55 -1.26 -6.90
CA PHE A 261 8.74 -0.99 -5.73
C PHE A 261 7.25 -1.18 -6.00
N CYS A 262 6.59 -1.92 -5.11
CA CYS A 262 5.15 -2.14 -5.09
C CYS A 262 4.56 -1.62 -3.77
N GLN A 263 3.31 -1.15 -3.80
CA GLN A 263 2.65 -0.61 -2.59
C GLN A 263 2.34 -1.69 -1.55
N THR A 264 1.97 -2.91 -1.98
CA THR A 264 1.52 -3.99 -1.07
C THR A 264 2.39 -5.24 -1.19
N ARG A 265 2.50 -6.01 -0.11
CA ARG A 265 3.26 -7.27 -0.06
C ARG A 265 2.70 -8.31 -1.05
N ALA A 266 1.37 -8.41 -1.13
CA ALA A 266 0.71 -9.26 -2.12
C ALA A 266 1.07 -8.88 -3.58
N ARG A 267 1.22 -7.58 -3.85
CA ARG A 267 1.68 -7.11 -5.16
C ARG A 267 3.15 -7.43 -5.40
N VAL A 268 4.00 -7.36 -4.37
CA VAL A 268 5.43 -7.77 -4.48
C VAL A 268 5.53 -9.21 -4.95
N GLU A 269 4.85 -10.14 -4.28
CA GLU A 269 4.90 -11.57 -4.61
C GLU A 269 4.34 -11.84 -6.02
N ARG A 270 3.17 -11.28 -6.34
CA ARG A 270 2.54 -11.45 -7.65
C ARG A 270 3.42 -10.90 -8.78
N THR A 271 3.97 -9.70 -8.61
CA THR A 271 4.85 -9.09 -9.60
C THR A 271 6.16 -9.86 -9.74
N ALA A 272 6.74 -10.35 -8.65
CA ALA A 272 7.95 -11.18 -8.71
C ALA A 272 7.72 -12.47 -9.50
N ALA A 273 6.64 -13.19 -9.20
CA ALA A 273 6.27 -14.43 -9.91
C ALA A 273 6.02 -14.19 -11.40
N THR A 274 5.23 -13.17 -11.76
CA THR A 274 4.95 -12.85 -13.17
C THR A 274 6.21 -12.43 -13.92
N LEU A 275 7.12 -11.67 -13.30
CA LEU A 275 8.37 -11.28 -13.94
C LEU A 275 9.29 -12.49 -14.17
N ASP A 276 9.35 -13.44 -13.24
CA ASP A 276 10.11 -14.69 -13.42
C ASP A 276 9.59 -15.50 -14.62
N GLU A 277 8.27 -15.62 -14.77
CA GLU A 277 7.63 -16.31 -15.90
C GLU A 277 7.94 -15.60 -17.23
N LEU A 278 7.87 -14.26 -17.26
CA LEU A 278 8.16 -13.48 -18.46
C LEU A 278 9.64 -13.56 -18.87
N LEU A 279 10.55 -13.53 -17.90
CA LEU A 279 11.99 -13.68 -18.16
C LEU A 279 12.31 -15.09 -18.66
N GLU A 280 11.71 -16.13 -18.06
CA GLU A 280 11.84 -17.51 -18.53
C GLU A 280 11.32 -17.68 -19.97
N ALA A 281 10.14 -17.12 -20.28
CA ALA A 281 9.58 -17.14 -21.62
C ALA A 281 10.45 -16.39 -22.64
N ALA A 282 11.19 -15.37 -22.21
CA ALA A 282 12.17 -14.65 -23.03
C ALA A 282 13.54 -15.36 -23.13
N GLY A 283 13.67 -16.58 -22.60
CA GLY A 283 14.91 -17.37 -22.62
C GLY A 283 15.97 -16.88 -21.62
N GLN A 284 15.58 -16.06 -20.64
CA GLN A 284 16.44 -15.58 -19.56
C GLN A 284 16.28 -16.46 -18.31
N PRO A 285 17.32 -16.59 -17.47
CA PRO A 285 17.21 -17.31 -16.21
C PRO A 285 16.28 -16.60 -15.21
N LYS A 286 15.61 -17.38 -14.36
CA LYS A 286 14.82 -16.89 -13.22
C LYS A 286 15.72 -16.20 -12.20
N GLN A 287 15.82 -14.89 -12.30
CA GLN A 287 16.70 -14.05 -11.48
C GLN A 287 15.90 -12.91 -10.82
N VAL A 288 14.66 -13.19 -10.43
CA VAL A 288 13.79 -12.27 -9.67
C VAL A 288 13.75 -12.68 -8.19
N GLY A 289 13.81 -11.71 -7.28
CA GLY A 289 13.59 -11.90 -5.85
C GLY A 289 12.44 -11.04 -5.34
N ALA A 290 11.67 -11.54 -4.36
CA ALA A 290 10.66 -10.79 -3.63
C ALA A 290 11.19 -10.37 -2.25
N HIS A 291 10.98 -9.13 -1.83
CA HIS A 291 11.48 -8.63 -0.54
C HIS A 291 10.46 -7.77 0.21
N HIS A 292 9.97 -8.27 1.35
CA HIS A 292 9.04 -7.53 2.21
C HIS A 292 9.13 -7.97 3.68
N GLY A 293 8.55 -7.17 4.58
CA GLY A 293 8.65 -7.36 6.04
C GLY A 293 8.14 -8.70 6.59
N SER A 294 7.19 -9.38 5.91
CA SER A 294 6.71 -10.70 6.33
C SER A 294 7.71 -11.85 6.10
N LEU A 295 8.79 -11.62 5.34
CA LEU A 295 9.80 -12.66 5.13
C LEU A 295 10.71 -12.76 6.34
N ASP A 296 11.09 -13.99 6.69
CA ASP A 296 12.02 -14.22 7.78
C ASP A 296 13.37 -13.54 7.51
N THR A 297 14.11 -13.26 8.59
CA THR A 297 15.35 -12.47 8.50
C THR A 297 16.43 -13.17 7.69
N ALA A 298 16.55 -14.50 7.80
CA ALA A 298 17.57 -15.25 7.07
C ALA A 298 17.29 -15.26 5.56
N HIS A 299 16.02 -15.36 5.18
CA HIS A 299 15.58 -15.31 3.80
C HIS A 299 15.81 -13.93 3.17
N ARG A 300 15.47 -12.84 3.90
CA ARG A 300 15.76 -11.47 3.44
C ARG A 300 17.25 -11.23 3.25
N GLU A 301 18.07 -11.63 4.22
CA GLU A 301 19.53 -11.50 4.13
C GLU A 301 20.11 -12.31 2.96
N ALA A 302 19.57 -13.51 2.70
CA ALA A 302 19.98 -14.32 1.55
C ALA A 302 19.63 -13.63 0.22
N ILE A 303 18.43 -13.05 0.10
CA ILE A 303 18.02 -12.32 -1.12
C ILE A 303 18.86 -11.06 -1.32
N GLU A 304 19.08 -10.28 -0.26
CA GLU A 304 19.93 -9.08 -0.27
C GLU A 304 21.36 -9.43 -0.72
N ALA A 305 21.95 -10.49 -0.17
CA ALA A 305 23.29 -10.95 -0.52
C ALA A 305 23.38 -11.41 -1.98
N ARG A 306 22.39 -12.17 -2.46
CA ARG A 306 22.32 -12.65 -3.86
C ARG A 306 22.15 -11.49 -4.85
N PHE A 307 21.33 -10.50 -4.51
CA PHE A 307 21.19 -9.29 -5.32
C PHE A 307 22.48 -8.47 -5.35
N LYS A 308 23.11 -8.26 -4.19
CA LYS A 308 24.42 -7.58 -4.08
C LYS A 308 25.53 -8.29 -4.85
N ALA A 309 25.51 -9.62 -4.91
CA ALA A 309 26.44 -10.45 -5.68
C ALA A 309 26.16 -10.44 -7.19
N GLY A 310 25.04 -9.87 -7.64
CA GLY A 310 24.61 -9.87 -9.04
C GLY A 310 24.01 -11.21 -9.52
N GLU A 311 23.63 -12.09 -8.59
CA GLU A 311 22.95 -13.36 -8.91
C GLU A 311 21.46 -13.15 -9.23
N LEU A 312 20.86 -12.11 -8.65
CA LEU A 312 19.51 -11.64 -8.96
C LEU A 312 19.62 -10.36 -9.82
N ARG A 313 18.87 -10.32 -10.92
CA ARG A 313 18.77 -9.13 -11.79
C ARG A 313 17.68 -8.19 -11.32
N VAL A 314 16.58 -8.74 -10.82
CA VAL A 314 15.41 -7.96 -10.40
C VAL A 314 15.11 -8.25 -8.95
N LEU A 315 14.93 -7.19 -8.17
CA LEU A 315 14.44 -7.28 -6.81
C LEU A 315 13.13 -6.51 -6.71
N VAL A 316 12.03 -7.20 -6.41
CA VAL A 316 10.72 -6.58 -6.18
C VAL A 316 10.54 -6.39 -4.69
N SER A 317 10.23 -5.17 -4.26
CA SER A 317 10.13 -4.84 -2.84
C SER A 317 8.96 -3.95 -2.49
N SER A 318 8.53 -4.05 -1.23
CA SER A 318 7.67 -3.08 -0.56
C SER A 318 8.50 -1.90 -0.04
N ALA A 319 8.00 -1.17 0.96
CA ALA A 319 8.77 -0.12 1.65
C ALA A 319 10.05 -0.63 2.36
N SER A 320 10.24 -1.96 2.50
CA SER A 320 11.35 -2.57 3.22
C SER A 320 12.76 -2.21 2.74
N LEU A 321 12.92 -1.79 1.47
CA LEU A 321 14.22 -1.41 0.88
C LEU A 321 14.32 0.10 0.56
N GLU A 322 13.46 0.93 1.17
CA GLU A 322 13.52 2.39 1.01
C GLU A 322 14.74 3.02 1.69
N LEU A 323 15.08 2.49 2.86
CA LEU A 323 16.12 3.01 3.75
C LEU A 323 17.53 2.57 3.30
N GLY A 324 18.54 3.30 3.80
CA GLY A 324 19.98 3.33 3.48
C GLY A 324 20.80 2.06 3.21
N LEU A 325 20.20 0.89 3.01
CA LEU A 325 20.90 -0.38 2.78
C LEU A 325 21.79 -0.33 1.55
N ASP A 326 23.00 -0.88 1.69
CA ASP A 326 23.94 -1.03 0.58
C ASP A 326 23.63 -2.30 -0.21
N LEU A 327 22.69 -2.18 -1.15
CA LEU A 327 22.32 -3.20 -2.13
C LEU A 327 23.36 -3.37 -3.26
N GLY A 328 24.48 -2.64 -3.21
CA GLY A 328 25.46 -2.61 -4.28
C GLY A 328 25.03 -1.71 -5.44
N HIS A 329 25.31 -2.12 -6.67
CA HIS A 329 24.98 -1.35 -7.85
C HIS A 329 23.53 -1.60 -8.26
N VAL A 330 22.73 -0.54 -8.36
CA VAL A 330 21.39 -0.54 -8.95
C VAL A 330 21.38 0.42 -10.13
N ASP A 331 21.09 -0.10 -11.33
CA ASP A 331 21.05 0.66 -12.56
C ASP A 331 19.80 1.55 -12.60
N ARG A 332 18.64 0.97 -12.27
CA ARG A 332 17.35 1.64 -12.33
C ARG A 332 16.41 1.23 -11.20
N VAL A 333 15.49 2.14 -10.90
CA VAL A 333 14.39 1.91 -9.97
C VAL A 333 13.08 2.04 -10.75
N CYS A 334 12.19 1.06 -10.60
CA CYS A 334 10.81 1.09 -11.08
C CYS A 334 9.86 1.24 -9.91
N GLN A 335 8.77 1.95 -10.11
CA GLN A 335 7.76 2.23 -9.09
C GLN A 335 6.38 1.99 -9.72
N ILE A 336 5.69 0.94 -9.26
CA ILE A 336 4.33 0.60 -9.68
C ILE A 336 3.32 1.41 -8.86
N GLY A 337 2.51 2.22 -9.53
CA GLY A 337 1.65 3.22 -8.91
C GLY A 337 2.42 4.44 -8.39
N VAL A 338 1.70 5.49 -8.00
CA VAL A 338 2.31 6.71 -7.45
C VAL A 338 2.45 6.57 -5.92
N PRO A 339 3.61 6.88 -5.31
CA PRO A 339 3.85 6.64 -3.89
C PRO A 339 3.24 7.68 -2.93
N GLY A 340 2.61 8.74 -3.44
CA GLY A 340 1.92 9.76 -2.61
C GLY A 340 2.82 10.71 -1.81
N SER A 341 4.15 10.53 -1.82
CA SER A 341 5.13 11.34 -1.07
C SER A 341 6.37 11.66 -1.91
N ALA A 342 6.83 12.91 -1.85
CA ALA A 342 8.06 13.34 -2.49
C ALA A 342 9.31 12.75 -1.82
N ASN A 343 9.29 12.59 -0.49
CA ASN A 343 10.36 11.97 0.29
C ASN A 343 10.57 10.51 -0.11
N LEU A 344 9.48 9.74 -0.25
CA LEU A 344 9.55 8.35 -0.73
C LEU A 344 10.19 8.26 -2.11
N VAL A 345 9.81 9.15 -3.03
CA VAL A 345 10.40 9.19 -4.39
C VAL A 345 11.89 9.49 -4.33
N ARG A 346 12.31 10.48 -3.53
CA ARG A 346 13.74 10.83 -3.39
C ARG A 346 14.54 9.67 -2.80
N GLN A 347 14.01 8.98 -1.80
CA GLN A 347 14.67 7.84 -1.16
C GLN A 347 14.77 6.64 -2.09
N ARG A 348 13.64 6.24 -2.69
CA ARG A 348 13.56 5.10 -3.63
C ARG A 348 14.39 5.37 -4.88
N ALA A 349 14.28 6.55 -5.50
CA ALA A 349 15.08 6.91 -6.66
C ALA A 349 16.57 7.00 -6.32
N GLY A 350 16.91 7.49 -5.13
CA GLY A 350 18.30 7.54 -4.63
C GLY A 350 18.98 6.18 -4.47
N ARG A 351 18.24 5.07 -4.62
CA ARG A 351 18.82 3.71 -4.73
C ARG A 351 19.48 3.49 -6.10
N SER A 352 19.01 4.16 -7.16
CA SER A 352 19.66 4.09 -8.48
C SER A 352 20.80 5.10 -8.59
N GLY A 353 21.86 4.73 -9.31
CA GLY A 353 22.93 5.67 -9.63
C GLY A 353 23.70 6.22 -8.41
N HIS A 354 23.91 5.40 -7.37
CA HIS A 354 24.58 5.74 -6.10
C HIS A 354 26.10 6.08 -6.23
N ARG A 355 26.51 6.81 -7.27
CA ARG A 355 27.87 7.33 -7.46
C ARG A 355 27.82 8.85 -7.68
N PRO A 356 28.78 9.61 -7.13
CA PRO A 356 28.88 11.05 -7.38
C PRO A 356 28.84 11.37 -8.89
N GLY A 357 27.97 12.31 -9.28
CA GLY A 357 27.85 12.78 -10.67
C GLY A 357 26.79 12.07 -11.54
N ARG A 358 26.17 10.98 -11.09
CA ARG A 358 25.00 10.38 -11.78
C ARG A 358 23.70 10.92 -11.20
N ARG A 359 22.71 11.17 -12.07
CA ARG A 359 21.37 11.60 -11.65
C ARG A 359 20.52 10.37 -11.29
N PRO A 360 19.94 10.30 -10.09
CA PRO A 360 18.97 9.27 -9.73
C PRO A 360 17.83 9.24 -10.76
N CYS A 361 17.46 8.05 -11.22
CA CYS A 361 16.38 7.83 -12.18
C CYS A 361 15.34 6.86 -11.62
N MET A 362 14.07 7.18 -11.82
CA MET A 362 12.94 6.32 -11.48
C MET A 362 11.95 6.22 -12.64
N HIS A 363 11.59 5.01 -13.02
CA HIS A 363 10.48 4.71 -13.91
C HIS A 363 9.19 4.61 -13.08
N LEU A 364 8.24 5.51 -13.32
CA LEU A 364 6.94 5.54 -12.68
C LEU A 364 5.89 4.92 -13.60
N PHE A 365 5.07 4.01 -13.07
CA PHE A 365 3.97 3.37 -13.78
C PHE A 365 2.64 3.77 -13.13
N PRO A 366 2.01 4.88 -13.54
CA PRO A 366 0.68 5.28 -13.05
C PRO A 366 -0.37 4.23 -13.41
N LEU A 367 -1.28 3.95 -12.47
CA LEU A 367 -2.28 2.89 -12.64
C LEU A 367 -3.65 3.40 -13.10
N THR A 368 -3.93 4.68 -12.90
CA THR A 368 -5.23 5.30 -13.17
C THR A 368 -5.07 6.70 -13.77
N LEU A 369 -6.13 7.23 -14.36
CA LEU A 369 -6.14 8.61 -14.86
C LEU A 369 -5.91 9.65 -13.74
N ASN A 370 -6.47 9.44 -12.55
CA ASN A 370 -6.21 10.31 -11.40
C ASN A 370 -4.73 10.28 -11.00
N GLN A 371 -4.11 9.09 -10.97
CA GLN A 371 -2.67 8.97 -10.71
C GLN A 371 -1.80 9.64 -11.78
N LEU A 372 -2.30 9.81 -13.00
CA LEU A 372 -1.59 10.54 -14.05
C LEU A 372 -1.56 12.05 -13.78
N VAL A 373 -2.63 12.61 -13.20
CA VAL A 373 -2.65 13.98 -12.65
C VAL A 373 -1.67 14.07 -11.47
N GLU A 374 -1.70 13.09 -10.57
CA GLU A 374 -0.81 13.03 -9.40
C GLU A 374 0.67 12.93 -9.80
N THR A 375 0.97 12.23 -10.89
CA THR A 375 2.32 12.13 -11.44
C THR A 375 2.85 13.49 -11.89
N ARG A 376 1.99 14.35 -12.47
CA ARG A 376 2.36 15.74 -12.79
C ARG A 376 2.60 16.56 -11.52
N ALA A 377 1.74 16.42 -10.52
CA ALA A 377 1.90 17.09 -9.23
C ALA A 377 3.21 16.69 -8.55
N LEU A 378 3.55 15.40 -8.57
CA LEU A 378 4.80 14.88 -8.04
C LEU A 378 6.00 15.46 -8.80
N ALA A 379 5.94 15.51 -10.13
CA ALA A 379 6.99 16.10 -10.94
C ALA A 379 7.20 17.59 -10.63
N ASP A 380 6.12 18.35 -10.38
CA ASP A 380 6.18 19.75 -9.94
C ASP A 380 6.91 19.86 -8.58
N VAL A 381 6.47 19.10 -7.57
CA VAL A 381 7.06 19.12 -6.22
C VAL A 381 8.55 18.77 -6.26
N ILE A 382 8.93 17.73 -7.01
CA ILE A 382 10.33 17.32 -7.15
C ILE A 382 11.16 18.40 -7.86
N ALA A 383 10.62 19.02 -8.91
CA ALA A 383 11.29 20.08 -9.68
C ALA A 383 11.46 21.38 -8.88
N ASP A 384 10.60 21.62 -7.89
CA ASP A 384 10.68 22.77 -6.98
C ASP A 384 11.56 22.50 -5.75
N GLY A 385 12.15 21.30 -5.65
CA GLY A 385 12.98 20.92 -4.50
C GLY A 385 12.17 20.58 -3.25
N GLY A 386 10.85 20.37 -3.38
CA GLY A 386 9.95 20.04 -2.28
C GLY A 386 10.33 18.76 -1.54
N VAL A 387 10.07 18.79 -0.23
CA VAL A 387 10.35 17.74 0.75
C VAL A 387 9.13 17.71 1.68
N ASP A 388 8.59 16.52 1.95
CA ASP A 388 7.41 16.41 2.83
C ASP A 388 7.79 16.69 4.28
N ALA A 389 6.91 17.37 5.02
CA ALA A 389 7.10 17.62 6.44
C ALA A 389 7.03 16.33 7.26
N VAL A 390 7.91 16.22 8.26
CA VAL A 390 7.92 15.15 9.27
C VAL A 390 7.89 15.80 10.64
N GLU A 391 6.73 15.76 11.28
CA GLU A 391 6.52 16.32 12.61
C GLU A 391 6.74 15.26 13.69
N PRO A 392 7.53 15.54 14.74
CA PRO A 392 7.64 14.66 15.89
C PRO A 392 6.33 14.53 16.65
N LEU A 393 6.07 13.33 17.18
CA LEU A 393 4.94 13.10 18.07
C LEU A 393 5.07 13.95 19.34
N GLU A 394 3.94 14.48 19.82
CA GLU A 394 3.86 15.18 21.11
C GLU A 394 3.48 14.19 22.21
N ALA A 395 4.39 14.03 23.18
CA ALA A 395 4.22 13.31 24.43
C ALA A 395 3.49 11.94 24.38
N PRO A 396 3.94 10.95 23.57
CA PRO A 396 3.30 9.63 23.57
C PRO A 396 3.45 8.93 24.93
N PHE A 397 2.35 8.83 25.69
CA PHE A 397 2.34 8.43 27.09
C PHE A 397 2.68 6.95 27.31
N ASP A 398 2.33 6.08 26.36
CA ASP A 398 2.70 4.66 26.41
C ASP A 398 4.22 4.45 26.31
N VAL A 399 4.88 5.22 25.45
CA VAL A 399 6.34 5.24 25.33
C VAL A 399 6.98 5.84 26.58
N LEU A 400 6.41 6.93 27.10
CA LEU A 400 6.89 7.56 28.32
C LEU A 400 6.81 6.60 29.52
N ALA A 401 5.70 5.88 29.67
CA ALA A 401 5.51 4.89 30.73
C ALA A 401 6.66 3.89 30.79
N GLN A 402 7.00 3.28 29.65
CA GLN A 402 8.13 2.35 29.53
C GLN A 402 9.45 2.95 30.04
N GLN A 403 9.72 4.20 29.67
CA GLN A 403 10.93 4.91 30.02
C GLN A 403 10.96 5.32 31.50
N LEU A 404 9.81 5.65 32.08
CA LEU A 404 9.66 5.94 33.51
C LEU A 404 9.94 4.69 34.34
N VAL A 405 9.34 3.55 33.99
CA VAL A 405 9.63 2.29 34.69
C VAL A 405 11.12 1.98 34.62
N ALA A 406 11.74 2.16 33.44
CA ALA A 406 13.18 1.99 33.29
C ALA A 406 14.02 2.98 34.11
N LEU A 407 13.62 4.25 34.21
CA LEU A 407 14.31 5.27 35.02
C LEU A 407 14.25 4.96 36.51
N VAL A 408 13.07 4.58 37.00
CA VAL A 408 12.84 4.21 38.39
C VAL A 408 13.60 2.95 38.76
N ALA A 409 13.61 1.94 37.89
CA ALA A 409 14.40 0.72 38.06
C ALA A 409 15.93 1.01 38.12
N ASN A 410 16.36 2.06 37.43
CA ASN A 410 17.73 2.58 37.50
C ASN A 410 18.00 3.55 38.67
N GLY A 411 17.05 3.70 39.60
CA GLY A 411 17.19 4.47 40.83
C GLY A 411 16.74 5.94 40.76
N VAL A 412 16.07 6.37 39.69
CA VAL A 412 15.51 7.73 39.58
C VAL A 412 14.04 7.70 40.01
N GLY A 413 13.78 7.80 41.32
CA GLY A 413 12.44 7.64 41.89
C GLY A 413 11.68 8.95 42.17
N LYS A 414 12.35 10.09 42.20
CA LYS A 414 11.70 11.39 42.53
C LYS A 414 11.03 11.99 41.30
N VAL A 415 9.79 12.43 41.45
CA VAL A 415 8.99 13.03 40.36
C VAL A 415 9.71 14.22 39.71
N ASP A 416 10.30 15.12 40.48
CA ASP A 416 10.99 16.28 39.91
C ASP A 416 12.26 15.90 39.11
N GLU A 417 12.97 14.84 39.52
CA GLU A 417 14.12 14.32 38.75
C GLU A 417 13.66 13.62 37.46
N LEU A 418 12.57 12.86 37.53
CA LEU A 418 11.95 12.23 36.36
C LEU A 418 11.50 13.31 35.36
N LEU A 419 10.78 14.33 35.84
CA LEU A 419 10.28 15.43 35.02
C LEU A 419 11.42 16.18 34.32
N ALA A 420 12.53 16.43 35.01
CA ALA A 420 13.70 17.09 34.43
C ALA A 420 14.33 16.28 33.28
N VAL A 421 14.47 14.96 33.46
CA VAL A 421 14.98 14.09 32.40
C VAL A 421 14.01 14.05 31.22
N VAL A 422 12.70 13.87 31.49
CA VAL A 422 11.68 13.80 30.46
C VAL A 422 11.62 15.07 29.62
N ARG A 423 11.60 16.25 30.25
CA ARG A 423 11.54 17.55 29.55
C ARG A 423 12.77 17.89 28.73
N SER A 424 13.91 17.25 28.99
CA SER A 424 15.12 17.39 28.16
C SER A 424 14.98 16.73 26.78
N ALA A 425 14.03 15.80 26.63
CA ALA A 425 13.68 15.20 25.35
C ALA A 425 12.58 16.03 24.66
N TRP A 426 12.84 16.45 23.42
CA TRP A 426 11.95 17.36 22.69
C TRP A 426 10.47 16.92 22.60
N PRO A 427 10.14 15.63 22.35
CA PRO A 427 8.74 15.18 22.32
C PRO A 427 7.97 15.43 23.61
N TYR A 428 8.66 15.57 24.75
CA TYR A 428 8.04 15.72 26.07
C TYR A 428 8.35 17.07 26.72
N ARG A 429 8.88 18.04 25.95
CA ARG A 429 9.26 19.37 26.45
C ARG A 429 8.12 20.11 27.15
N GLY A 430 6.88 19.89 26.68
CA GLY A 430 5.67 20.54 27.18
C GLY A 430 4.95 19.81 28.31
N ILE A 431 5.39 18.62 28.72
CA ILE A 431 4.63 17.80 29.68
C ILE A 431 4.48 18.50 31.04
N GLY A 432 3.27 18.51 31.59
CA GLY A 432 2.96 19.01 32.92
C GLY A 432 3.45 18.07 34.03
N LYS A 433 3.64 18.60 35.25
CA LYS A 433 3.91 17.75 36.42
C LYS A 433 2.71 16.87 36.76
N ALA A 434 1.50 17.43 36.66
CA ALA A 434 0.26 16.71 36.91
C ALA A 434 0.05 15.54 35.95
N ASP A 435 0.32 15.72 34.64
CA ASP A 435 0.21 14.64 33.65
C ASP A 435 1.19 13.51 33.93
N LEU A 436 2.43 13.86 34.31
CA LEU A 436 3.43 12.88 34.70
C LEU A 436 3.04 12.11 35.96
N GLU A 437 2.51 12.80 36.97
CA GLU A 437 2.03 12.18 38.21
C GLU A 437 0.81 11.29 37.96
N SER A 438 -0.12 11.71 37.11
CA SER A 438 -1.28 10.90 36.69
C SER A 438 -0.83 9.62 36.00
N LEU A 439 0.13 9.71 35.07
CA LEU A 439 0.72 8.52 34.43
C LEU A 439 1.40 7.60 35.46
N LEU A 440 2.27 8.14 36.32
CA LEU A 440 2.96 7.33 37.34
C LEU A 440 1.99 6.67 38.32
N ALA A 441 0.92 7.37 38.72
CA ALA A 441 -0.15 6.83 39.54
C ALA A 441 -0.84 5.67 38.82
N SER A 442 -1.23 5.82 37.55
CA SER A 442 -1.87 4.75 36.77
C SER A 442 -0.98 3.51 36.58
N LEU A 443 0.35 3.68 36.56
CA LEU A 443 1.30 2.57 36.43
C LEU A 443 1.59 1.87 37.76
N ALA A 444 1.42 2.57 38.88
CA ALA A 444 1.60 2.02 40.23
C ALA A 444 0.30 1.42 40.78
N ASP A 445 -0.85 1.91 40.30
CA ASP A 445 -2.16 1.44 40.69
C ASP A 445 -2.52 0.12 40.01
N ARG A 446 -3.34 -0.65 40.70
CA ARG A 446 -3.87 -1.90 40.18
C ARG A 446 -5.40 -1.84 40.23
N PRO A 447 -6.08 -1.95 39.08
CA PRO A 447 -7.54 -1.96 39.07
C PRO A 447 -8.07 -3.13 39.92
N GLY A 448 -8.92 -2.84 40.91
CA GLY A 448 -9.30 -3.81 41.96
C GLY A 448 -10.04 -5.06 41.48
N LEU A 449 -10.58 -5.05 40.25
CA LEU A 449 -11.26 -6.20 39.63
C LEU A 449 -10.30 -7.10 38.81
N MET A 450 -9.04 -6.70 38.63
CA MET A 450 -8.07 -7.48 37.87
C MET A 450 -7.49 -8.63 38.72
N PRO A 451 -7.39 -9.86 38.19
CA PRO A 451 -6.80 -10.99 38.90
C PRO A 451 -5.32 -10.76 39.26
N ASP A 452 -4.88 -11.29 40.42
CA ASP A 452 -3.49 -11.15 40.93
C ASP A 452 -2.44 -11.58 39.90
N GLU A 453 -2.72 -12.65 39.18
CA GLU A 453 -1.79 -13.26 38.23
C GLU A 453 -1.73 -12.53 36.87
N GLN A 454 -2.51 -11.46 36.69
CA GLN A 454 -2.63 -10.73 35.42
C GLN A 454 -1.97 -9.35 35.42
N LEU A 455 -1.78 -8.73 36.60
CA LEU A 455 -1.21 -7.39 36.74
C LEU A 455 -0.32 -7.30 37.98
N ASP A 456 0.99 -7.44 37.77
CA ASP A 456 1.98 -7.08 38.77
C ASP A 456 2.53 -5.69 38.47
N PRO A 457 2.18 -4.65 39.26
CA PRO A 457 2.66 -3.30 39.00
C PRO A 457 4.19 -3.27 39.11
N LEU A 458 4.84 -2.77 38.06
CA LEU A 458 6.31 -2.65 38.03
C LEU A 458 6.81 -1.45 38.86
N LEU A 459 5.90 -0.56 39.27
CA LEU A 459 6.17 0.59 40.12
C LEU A 459 5.38 0.51 41.42
N ILE A 460 5.99 0.99 42.49
CA ILE A 460 5.40 1.07 43.80
C ILE A 460 5.56 2.52 44.28
N ALA A 461 4.45 3.16 44.67
CA ALA A 461 4.49 4.47 45.29
C ALA A 461 5.20 4.41 46.65
N ASP A 462 6.03 5.42 46.94
CA ASP A 462 6.70 5.62 48.21
C ASP A 462 5.85 6.56 49.10
N GLU A 463 5.93 6.38 50.42
CA GLU A 463 5.26 7.20 51.44
C GLU A 463 5.68 8.68 51.38
N ARG A 464 6.81 8.99 50.72
CA ARG A 464 7.37 10.33 50.57
C ARG A 464 7.03 10.99 49.22
N GLY A 465 6.08 10.44 48.46
CA GLY A 465 5.67 10.99 47.15
C GLY A 465 6.64 10.71 46.00
N GLY A 466 7.47 9.66 46.12
CA GLY A 466 8.32 9.14 45.06
C GLY A 466 7.85 7.77 44.56
N TYR A 467 8.62 7.15 43.67
CA TYR A 467 8.36 5.82 43.15
C TYR A 467 9.60 4.94 43.27
N ARG A 468 9.38 3.65 43.56
CA ARG A 468 10.41 2.60 43.55
C ARG A 468 9.98 1.48 42.62
N ALA A 469 10.97 0.80 42.05
CA ALA A 469 10.70 -0.33 41.16
C ALA A 469 10.35 -1.59 41.96
N HIS A 470 9.45 -2.41 41.41
CA HIS A 470 9.25 -3.77 41.87
C HIS A 470 10.53 -4.61 41.65
N ALA A 471 10.73 -5.67 42.45
CA ALA A 471 11.95 -6.46 42.45
C ALA A 471 12.30 -7.06 41.07
N GLU A 472 11.28 -7.39 40.27
CA GLU A 472 11.46 -7.96 38.91
C GLU A 472 11.46 -6.91 37.78
N ALA A 473 11.18 -5.64 38.07
CA ALA A 473 11.01 -4.61 37.04
C ALA A 473 12.28 -4.44 36.17
N ASP A 474 13.47 -4.50 36.77
CA ASP A 474 14.75 -4.44 36.06
C ASP A 474 14.85 -5.47 34.92
N ARG A 475 14.30 -6.67 35.13
CA ARG A 475 14.32 -7.74 34.13
C ARG A 475 13.16 -7.60 33.15
N LEU A 476 11.95 -7.39 33.65
CA LEU A 476 10.73 -7.40 32.84
C LEU A 476 10.68 -6.21 31.87
N VAL A 477 11.16 -5.03 32.27
CA VAL A 477 11.30 -3.87 31.37
C VAL A 477 12.20 -4.20 30.17
N LEU A 478 13.30 -4.93 30.40
CA LEU A 478 14.27 -5.25 29.34
C LEU A 478 13.75 -6.30 28.37
N THR A 479 12.97 -7.27 28.84
CA THR A 479 12.38 -8.33 27.99
C THR A 479 11.16 -7.86 27.21
N ASN A 480 10.57 -6.72 27.59
CA ASN A 480 9.41 -6.12 26.94
C ASN A 480 9.74 -4.82 26.19
N ALA A 481 11.03 -4.54 26.01
CA ALA A 481 11.52 -3.30 25.45
C ALA A 481 11.06 -3.01 24.01
N GLY A 482 10.84 -1.74 23.71
CA GLY A 482 10.54 -1.22 22.38
C GLY A 482 9.10 -0.79 22.19
N THR A 483 8.81 -0.24 21.02
CA THR A 483 7.49 0.33 20.68
C THR A 483 6.85 -0.35 19.48
N ILE A 484 7.52 -1.36 18.91
CA ILE A 484 7.00 -2.13 17.79
C ILE A 484 5.90 -3.05 18.34
N PRO A 485 4.67 -2.96 17.81
CA PRO A 485 3.57 -3.79 18.28
C PRO A 485 3.80 -5.27 17.95
N GLU A 486 3.22 -6.15 18.77
CA GLU A 486 3.12 -7.58 18.44
C GLU A 486 1.81 -7.82 17.71
N TRP A 487 1.95 -8.19 16.44
CA TRP A 487 0.85 -8.66 15.61
C TRP A 487 0.54 -10.10 15.98
N PHE A 488 -0.74 -10.39 16.19
CA PHE A 488 -1.19 -11.74 16.50
C PHE A 488 -1.76 -12.40 15.26
N GLU A 489 -1.72 -13.72 15.22
CA GLU A 489 -2.44 -14.47 14.20
C GLU A 489 -3.92 -14.64 14.58
N TYR A 490 -4.78 -14.67 13.58
CA TYR A 490 -6.18 -15.09 13.65
C TYR A 490 -6.25 -16.50 13.10
N GLU A 491 -6.91 -17.39 13.84
CA GLU A 491 -7.18 -18.73 13.34
C GLU A 491 -8.26 -18.65 12.26
N VAL A 492 -8.04 -19.30 11.13
CA VAL A 492 -9.05 -19.39 10.08
C VAL A 492 -9.73 -20.74 10.20
N VAL A 493 -11.03 -20.72 10.47
CA VAL A 493 -11.80 -21.91 10.84
C VAL A 493 -12.99 -22.08 9.91
N ARG A 494 -13.21 -23.31 9.46
CA ARG A 494 -14.39 -23.67 8.68
C ARG A 494 -15.67 -23.53 9.49
N ALA A 495 -16.67 -22.85 8.93
CA ALA A 495 -17.95 -22.66 9.61
C ALA A 495 -18.77 -23.95 9.71
N ASP A 496 -18.60 -24.89 8.76
CA ASP A 496 -19.36 -26.14 8.71
C ASP A 496 -18.77 -27.25 9.59
N THR A 497 -17.43 -27.40 9.60
CA THR A 497 -16.75 -28.46 10.36
C THR A 497 -16.09 -27.98 11.65
N GLY A 498 -15.78 -26.69 11.78
CA GLY A 498 -14.97 -26.16 12.87
C GLY A 498 -13.46 -26.44 12.74
N ASP A 499 -13.00 -26.99 11.60
CA ASP A 499 -11.59 -27.27 11.38
C ASP A 499 -10.78 -25.99 11.12
N VAL A 500 -9.60 -25.89 11.72
CA VAL A 500 -8.62 -24.83 11.40
C VAL A 500 -8.01 -25.12 10.03
N VAL A 501 -8.22 -24.22 9.06
CA VAL A 501 -7.74 -24.34 7.68
C VAL A 501 -6.54 -23.46 7.37
N GLY A 502 -6.22 -22.52 8.25
CA GLY A 502 -5.07 -21.64 8.11
C GLY A 502 -4.98 -20.63 9.22
N ARG A 503 -4.09 -19.66 9.04
CA ARG A 503 -3.93 -18.51 9.92
C ARG A 503 -3.78 -17.25 9.07
N LEU A 504 -4.31 -16.16 9.56
CA LEU A 504 -4.17 -14.82 8.99
C LEU A 504 -3.49 -13.92 10.00
N ASP A 505 -2.81 -12.89 9.55
CA ASP A 505 -2.33 -11.85 10.44
C ASP A 505 -3.51 -10.98 10.90
N GLU A 506 -3.45 -10.47 12.14
CA GLU A 506 -4.47 -9.62 12.75
C GLU A 506 -4.81 -8.39 11.91
N GLU A 507 -3.82 -7.88 11.16
CA GLU A 507 -4.00 -6.79 10.23
C GLU A 507 -4.84 -7.18 9.00
N VAL A 508 -4.54 -8.36 8.42
CA VAL A 508 -5.29 -8.91 7.30
C VAL A 508 -6.72 -9.20 7.74
N ALA A 509 -6.87 -9.81 8.92
CA ALA A 509 -8.17 -10.12 9.47
C ALA A 509 -8.99 -8.86 9.75
N PHE A 510 -8.37 -7.76 10.20
CA PHE A 510 -9.06 -6.49 10.44
C PHE A 510 -9.64 -5.87 9.16
N GLU A 511 -8.89 -5.90 8.05
CA GLU A 511 -9.39 -5.38 6.77
C GLU A 511 -10.23 -6.37 5.97
N SER A 512 -10.31 -7.60 6.44
CA SER A 512 -11.12 -8.63 5.83
C SER A 512 -12.60 -8.40 6.13
N SER A 513 -13.37 -8.15 5.07
CA SER A 513 -14.83 -8.13 5.17
C SER A 513 -15.39 -9.54 5.00
N PRO A 514 -16.55 -9.84 5.61
CA PRO A 514 -17.39 -10.94 5.17
C PRO A 514 -17.64 -10.88 3.63
N GLY A 515 -17.81 -12.04 3.02
CA GLY A 515 -17.87 -12.23 1.57
C GLY A 515 -16.52 -12.17 0.82
N GLN A 516 -15.40 -11.77 1.45
CA GLN A 516 -14.09 -11.78 0.80
C GLN A 516 -13.57 -13.21 0.57
N VAL A 517 -13.03 -13.51 -0.61
CA VAL A 517 -12.36 -14.80 -0.87
C VAL A 517 -10.86 -14.66 -0.73
N LEU A 518 -10.27 -15.36 0.25
CA LEU A 518 -8.84 -15.38 0.53
C LEU A 518 -8.19 -16.67 0.03
N GLN A 519 -6.96 -16.58 -0.47
CA GLN A 519 -6.14 -17.76 -0.73
C GLN A 519 -5.41 -18.18 0.55
N LEU A 520 -5.68 -19.39 1.06
CA LEU A 520 -4.88 -20.03 2.13
C LEU A 520 -4.33 -21.36 1.62
N GLY A 521 -3.01 -21.45 1.52
CA GLY A 521 -2.35 -22.52 0.78
C GLY A 521 -2.74 -22.47 -0.70
N ASN A 522 -3.13 -23.62 -1.27
CA ASN A 522 -3.57 -23.71 -2.67
C ASN A 522 -5.10 -23.70 -2.83
N ARG A 523 -5.86 -23.29 -1.80
CA ARG A 523 -7.33 -23.29 -1.85
C ARG A 523 -7.92 -21.90 -1.55
N PRO A 524 -8.95 -21.48 -2.30
CA PRO A 524 -9.75 -20.29 -2.00
C PRO A 524 -10.76 -20.55 -0.86
N TRP A 525 -10.91 -19.57 0.03
CA TRP A 525 -11.82 -19.60 1.18
C TRP A 525 -12.61 -18.29 1.26
N ARG A 526 -13.93 -18.34 1.29
CA ARG A 526 -14.80 -17.18 1.51
C ARG A 526 -14.96 -16.90 2.99
N ILE A 527 -14.68 -15.67 3.42
CA ILE A 527 -14.89 -15.21 4.78
C ILE A 527 -16.37 -15.03 5.02
N LEU A 528 -16.87 -15.64 6.07
CA LEU A 528 -18.25 -15.48 6.55
C LEU A 528 -18.33 -14.48 7.68
N ARG A 529 -17.29 -14.42 8.53
CA ARG A 529 -17.23 -13.49 9.66
C ARG A 529 -15.80 -13.34 10.18
N VAL A 530 -15.45 -12.12 10.56
CA VAL A 530 -14.26 -11.85 11.37
C VAL A 530 -14.68 -11.61 12.81
N LEU A 531 -14.04 -12.32 13.73
CA LEU A 531 -14.16 -12.18 15.18
C LEU A 531 -12.77 -11.95 15.76
N THR A 532 -12.66 -11.37 16.96
CA THR A 532 -11.37 -11.17 17.62
C THR A 532 -10.59 -12.48 17.72
N GLY A 533 -9.49 -12.61 16.96
CA GLY A 533 -8.64 -13.79 16.91
C GLY A 533 -9.12 -14.97 16.07
N LEU A 534 -10.26 -14.86 15.39
CA LEU A 534 -10.89 -15.96 14.64
C LEU A 534 -11.57 -15.46 13.36
N VAL A 535 -11.25 -16.05 12.21
CA VAL A 535 -11.94 -15.81 10.94
C VAL A 535 -12.71 -17.06 10.55
N ARG A 536 -14.03 -16.96 10.41
CA ARG A 536 -14.87 -18.08 9.95
C ARG A 536 -14.95 -18.06 8.43
N VAL A 537 -14.73 -19.20 7.79
CA VAL A 537 -14.72 -19.33 6.32
C VAL A 537 -15.49 -20.53 5.80
N GLU A 538 -15.79 -20.52 4.51
CA GLU A 538 -16.28 -21.66 3.73
C GLU A 538 -15.48 -21.84 2.42
N PRO A 539 -15.46 -23.03 1.81
CA PRO A 539 -14.76 -23.25 0.53
C PRO A 539 -15.31 -22.38 -0.61
N ALA A 540 -14.43 -21.85 -1.46
CA ALA A 540 -14.80 -20.98 -2.59
C ALA A 540 -14.11 -21.39 -3.90
N GLU A 541 -14.16 -22.69 -4.25
CA GLU A 541 -13.32 -23.32 -5.30
C GLU A 541 -13.41 -22.70 -6.71
N GLU A 542 -14.52 -22.04 -7.05
CA GLU A 542 -14.75 -21.44 -8.37
C GLU A 542 -14.53 -19.92 -8.41
N GLU A 543 -14.18 -19.29 -7.28
CA GLU A 543 -13.98 -17.85 -7.17
C GLU A 543 -12.49 -17.48 -7.14
N PRO A 544 -12.07 -16.46 -7.91
CA PRO A 544 -10.68 -16.02 -7.90
C PRO A 544 -10.34 -15.50 -6.50
N ALA A 545 -9.40 -16.17 -5.86
CA ALA A 545 -8.94 -15.78 -4.53
C ALA A 545 -8.17 -14.46 -4.59
N GLU A 546 -8.52 -13.53 -3.71
CA GLU A 546 -7.66 -12.43 -3.38
C GLU A 546 -6.52 -12.96 -2.49
N LEU A 547 -5.29 -12.53 -2.79
CA LEU A 547 -4.20 -12.75 -1.84
C LEU A 547 -4.49 -11.87 -0.61
N PRO A 548 -4.35 -12.41 0.61
CA PRO A 548 -4.56 -11.64 1.83
C PRO A 548 -3.79 -10.31 1.74
N PHE A 549 -4.52 -9.22 1.95
CA PHE A 549 -3.97 -7.88 1.95
C PHE A 549 -3.29 -7.65 3.30
N TRP A 550 -2.04 -7.22 3.24
CA TRP A 550 -1.25 -6.83 4.41
C TRP A 550 -1.13 -5.32 4.36
N PHE A 551 -1.18 -4.58 5.49
CA PHE A 551 -0.73 -3.21 5.40
C PHE A 551 0.73 -3.25 4.93
N GLY A 552 0.98 -2.60 3.80
CA GLY A 552 2.02 -1.59 3.84
C GLY A 552 1.35 -0.36 4.43
N GLU A 553 1.92 0.20 5.49
CA GLU A 553 1.73 1.62 5.79
C GLU A 553 2.18 2.42 4.56
N GLY A 554 1.33 2.51 3.54
CA GLY A 554 1.43 3.57 2.56
C GLY A 554 0.89 4.80 3.28
N PRO A 555 1.70 5.84 3.55
CA PRO A 555 1.32 6.98 4.41
C PRO A 555 0.14 7.83 3.89
N GLY A 556 -0.65 7.34 2.93
CA GLY A 556 -1.52 8.16 2.09
C GLY A 556 -0.70 9.22 1.35
N ARG A 557 -1.40 10.09 0.64
CA ARG A 557 -0.80 11.28 0.04
C ARG A 557 -0.34 12.24 1.14
N SER A 558 0.88 12.76 1.04
CA SER A 558 1.38 13.82 1.94
C SER A 558 0.60 15.13 1.74
N SER A 559 0.62 16.02 2.73
CA SER A 559 -0.03 17.33 2.64
C SER A 559 0.51 18.17 1.49
N GLU A 560 1.83 18.13 1.25
CA GLU A 560 2.50 18.82 0.15
C GLU A 560 2.04 18.27 -1.20
N MET A 561 1.93 16.94 -1.32
CA MET A 561 1.43 16.27 -2.51
C MET A 561 -0.06 16.52 -2.75
N ALA A 562 -0.88 16.57 -1.71
CA ALA A 562 -2.30 16.91 -1.78
C ALA A 562 -2.51 18.34 -2.31
N GLN A 563 -1.76 19.31 -1.79
CA GLN A 563 -1.81 20.69 -2.28
C GLN A 563 -1.31 20.80 -3.72
N ALA A 564 -0.25 20.08 -4.08
CA ALA A 564 0.25 20.05 -5.46
C ALA A 564 -0.77 19.43 -6.42
N MET A 565 -1.44 18.35 -6.00
CA MET A 565 -2.52 17.71 -6.76
C MET A 565 -3.65 18.70 -7.05
N LEU A 566 -4.14 19.42 -6.03
CA LEU A 566 -5.17 20.44 -6.20
C LEU A 566 -4.74 21.58 -7.14
N ARG A 567 -3.47 22.02 -7.09
CA ARG A 567 -2.96 23.03 -8.04
C ARG A 567 -2.96 22.51 -9.48
N VAL A 568 -2.56 21.27 -9.72
CA VAL A 568 -2.59 20.68 -11.07
C VAL A 568 -4.02 20.54 -11.58
N ILE A 569 -4.95 20.05 -10.76
CA ILE A 569 -6.39 19.95 -11.09
C ILE A 569 -6.95 21.33 -11.47
N ALA A 570 -6.57 22.38 -10.71
CA ALA A 570 -7.00 23.75 -10.96
C ALA A 570 -6.34 24.40 -12.20
N GLY A 571 -5.42 23.71 -12.90
CA GLY A 571 -4.66 24.27 -14.02
C GLY A 571 -3.56 25.26 -13.61
N GLN A 572 -3.17 25.25 -12.34
CA GLN A 572 -2.13 26.10 -11.73
C GLN A 572 -0.78 25.36 -11.59
N GLY A 573 -0.66 24.17 -12.18
CA GLY A 573 0.58 23.40 -12.21
C GLY A 573 1.67 24.08 -13.03
N ARG A 574 2.94 23.70 -12.81
CA ARG A 574 4.10 24.28 -13.51
C ARG A 574 4.11 23.93 -15.00
N SER A 575 3.53 22.80 -15.37
CA SER A 575 3.41 22.33 -16.74
C SER A 575 2.11 21.56 -16.93
N PRO A 576 1.57 21.50 -18.15
CA PRO A 576 0.35 20.74 -18.40
C PRO A 576 0.57 19.25 -18.08
N PRO A 577 -0.45 18.56 -17.50
CA PRO A 577 -0.40 17.12 -17.34
C PRO A 577 -0.48 16.41 -18.69
N HIS A 578 -0.33 15.09 -18.67
CA HIS A 578 -0.43 14.25 -19.87
C HIS A 578 -1.79 14.47 -20.59
N PRO A 579 -1.88 14.39 -21.93
CA PRO A 579 -3.12 14.62 -22.67
C PRO A 579 -4.34 13.84 -22.17
N GLN A 580 -4.16 12.57 -21.78
CA GLN A 580 -5.24 11.76 -21.18
C GLN A 580 -5.78 12.37 -19.86
N ALA A 581 -4.90 12.92 -19.03
CA ALA A 581 -5.27 13.60 -17.79
C ALA A 581 -5.89 14.98 -18.07
N LEU A 582 -5.45 15.70 -19.11
CA LEU A 582 -6.12 16.92 -19.56
C LEU A 582 -7.57 16.64 -19.99
N THR A 583 -7.78 15.60 -20.80
CA THR A 583 -9.14 15.17 -21.21
C THR A 583 -10.02 14.83 -20.00
N LEU A 584 -9.49 14.07 -19.03
CA LEU A 584 -10.17 13.78 -17.77
C LEU A 584 -10.63 15.07 -17.05
N LEU A 585 -9.71 16.04 -16.90
CA LEU A 585 -9.98 17.30 -16.20
C LEU A 585 -10.97 18.19 -16.97
N ASP A 586 -10.88 18.24 -18.30
CA ASP A 586 -11.78 19.02 -19.14
C ASP A 586 -13.21 18.44 -19.11
N GLU A 587 -13.36 17.13 -19.24
CA GLU A 587 -14.66 16.45 -19.12
C GLU A 587 -15.25 16.62 -17.71
N SER A 588 -14.42 16.52 -16.67
CA SER A 588 -14.84 16.76 -15.30
C SER A 588 -15.26 18.22 -15.08
N ARG A 589 -14.57 19.19 -15.69
CA ARG A 589 -14.95 20.60 -15.61
C ARG A 589 -16.30 20.87 -16.27
N VAL A 590 -16.56 20.23 -17.40
CA VAL A 590 -17.85 20.35 -18.11
C VAL A 590 -19.01 19.82 -17.26
N LEU A 591 -18.84 18.67 -16.59
CA LEU A 591 -19.88 18.08 -15.76
C LEU A 591 -20.06 18.80 -14.41
N LEU A 592 -18.95 19.11 -13.74
CA LEU A 592 -18.98 19.71 -12.41
C LEU A 592 -19.22 21.22 -12.44
N GLY A 593 -18.97 21.89 -13.57
CA GLY A 593 -18.98 23.35 -13.71
C GLY A 593 -17.75 24.04 -13.11
N ALA A 594 -17.15 23.46 -12.07
CA ALA A 594 -15.90 23.90 -11.47
C ALA A 594 -15.08 22.68 -11.00
N LEU A 595 -13.75 22.76 -11.12
CA LEU A 595 -12.86 21.72 -10.62
C LEU A 595 -12.43 21.99 -9.18
N PRO A 596 -12.08 20.96 -8.39
CA PRO A 596 -11.42 21.12 -7.10
C PRO A 596 -10.15 21.98 -7.20
N ALA A 597 -9.87 22.78 -6.17
CA ALA A 597 -8.72 23.69 -6.10
C ALA A 597 -8.31 23.93 -4.64
N PRO A 598 -7.14 24.54 -4.36
CA PRO A 598 -6.69 24.81 -2.98
C PRO A 598 -7.67 25.65 -2.12
N ASP A 599 -8.52 26.44 -2.79
CA ASP A 599 -9.54 27.34 -2.26
C ASP A 599 -10.98 26.90 -2.60
N ARG A 600 -11.16 25.69 -3.17
CA ARG A 600 -12.49 25.19 -3.55
C ARG A 600 -12.61 23.68 -3.42
N MET A 601 -13.64 23.25 -2.69
CA MET A 601 -14.09 21.87 -2.63
C MET A 601 -15.32 21.67 -3.52
N VAL A 602 -15.42 20.53 -4.17
CA VAL A 602 -16.60 20.15 -4.97
C VAL A 602 -17.35 19.02 -4.28
N ILE A 603 -18.67 19.16 -4.15
CA ILE A 603 -19.56 18.08 -3.72
C ILE A 603 -20.41 17.70 -4.92
N GLU A 604 -20.23 16.48 -5.40
CA GLU A 604 -20.96 15.94 -6.54
C GLU A 604 -22.04 14.97 -6.05
N GLN A 605 -23.25 15.06 -6.60
CA GLN A 605 -24.29 14.06 -6.41
C GLN A 605 -24.76 13.50 -7.75
N PHE A 606 -24.85 12.19 -7.86
CA PHE A 606 -25.42 11.50 -9.03
C PHE A 606 -26.26 10.29 -8.59
N SER A 607 -27.04 9.76 -9.53
CA SER A 607 -27.79 8.53 -9.31
C SER A 607 -27.19 7.36 -10.09
N ASP A 608 -27.26 6.17 -9.51
CA ASP A 608 -26.92 4.94 -10.21
C ASP A 608 -28.11 4.45 -11.08
N PRO A 609 -27.90 3.42 -11.93
CA PRO A 609 -28.98 2.81 -12.70
C PRO A 609 -30.09 2.15 -11.84
N GLY A 610 -29.80 1.83 -10.57
CA GLY A 610 -30.76 1.30 -9.60
C GLY A 610 -31.66 2.39 -8.97
N GLY A 611 -31.32 3.67 -9.17
CA GLY A 611 -32.00 4.82 -8.59
C GLY A 611 -31.45 5.24 -7.22
N ASP A 612 -30.42 4.57 -6.71
CA ASP A 612 -29.72 5.00 -5.50
C ASP A 612 -28.91 6.26 -5.78
N ARG A 613 -28.65 7.02 -4.72
CA ARG A 613 -27.95 8.30 -4.80
C ARG A 613 -26.56 8.14 -4.24
N HIS A 614 -25.60 8.75 -4.91
CA HIS A 614 -24.21 8.75 -4.49
C HIS A 614 -23.74 10.18 -4.37
N ILE A 615 -23.04 10.47 -3.29
CA ILE A 615 -22.42 11.77 -3.01
C ILE A 615 -20.92 11.57 -2.93
N VAL A 616 -20.19 12.34 -3.71
CA VAL A 616 -18.73 12.38 -3.72
C VAL A 616 -18.25 13.74 -3.23
N LEU A 617 -17.50 13.73 -2.13
CA LEU A 617 -16.74 14.88 -1.65
C LEU A 617 -15.36 14.84 -2.29
N HIS A 618 -15.13 15.69 -3.30
CA HIS A 618 -13.86 15.82 -4.00
C HIS A 618 -12.91 16.71 -3.21
N THR A 619 -12.16 16.11 -2.28
CA THR A 619 -11.27 16.83 -1.35
C THR A 619 -9.81 16.83 -1.77
N PHE A 620 -9.33 15.71 -2.35
CA PHE A 620 -7.91 15.42 -2.62
C PHE A 620 -6.96 15.60 -1.42
N ALA A 621 -7.50 15.59 -0.19
CA ALA A 621 -6.78 15.89 1.05
C ALA A 621 -5.89 14.74 1.55
N GLY A 622 -5.93 13.56 0.90
CA GLY A 622 -5.23 12.37 1.35
C GLY A 622 -6.11 11.44 2.20
N ALA A 623 -5.77 10.14 2.17
CA ALA A 623 -6.64 9.08 2.69
C ALA A 623 -6.90 9.18 4.20
N ARG A 624 -5.93 9.67 4.98
CA ARG A 624 -6.04 9.79 6.45
C ARG A 624 -7.10 10.82 6.87
N ILE A 625 -7.10 11.99 6.23
CA ILE A 625 -8.13 13.04 6.43
C ILE A 625 -9.49 12.57 5.93
N ASN A 626 -9.52 11.96 4.73
CA ASN A 626 -10.78 11.50 4.13
C ASN A 626 -11.42 10.35 4.92
N ARG A 627 -10.62 9.43 5.47
CA ARG A 627 -11.09 8.37 6.36
C ARG A 627 -11.74 8.94 7.62
N ALA A 628 -11.06 9.90 8.27
CA ALA A 628 -11.59 10.61 9.43
C ALA A 628 -12.93 11.29 9.11
N TRP A 629 -12.99 11.98 7.97
CA TRP A 629 -14.21 12.68 7.58
C TRP A 629 -15.35 11.71 7.25
N GLY A 630 -15.07 10.65 6.49
CA GLY A 630 -16.05 9.64 6.12
C GLY A 630 -16.64 8.92 7.33
N LEU A 631 -15.82 8.54 8.32
CA LEU A 631 -16.29 7.93 9.58
C LEU A 631 -17.15 8.90 10.39
N ALA A 632 -16.74 10.16 10.50
CA ALA A 632 -17.51 11.19 11.21
C ALA A 632 -18.86 11.48 10.53
N LEU A 633 -18.88 11.57 9.20
CA LEU A 633 -20.11 11.74 8.42
C LEU A 633 -21.03 10.54 8.61
N ARG A 634 -20.53 9.31 8.46
CA ARG A 634 -21.36 8.11 8.67
C ARG A 634 -22.06 8.13 10.02
N LYS A 635 -21.33 8.43 11.10
CA LYS A 635 -21.90 8.50 12.46
C LYS A 635 -23.01 9.55 12.57
N ARG A 636 -22.86 10.71 11.90
CA ARG A 636 -23.88 11.77 11.88
C ARG A 636 -25.11 11.38 11.07
N PHE A 637 -24.92 10.81 9.88
CA PHE A 637 -26.03 10.38 9.03
C PHE A 637 -26.85 9.26 9.69
N CYS A 638 -26.21 8.26 10.33
CA CYS A 638 -26.94 7.19 11.04
C CYS A 638 -27.85 7.75 12.15
N ARG A 639 -27.38 8.76 12.91
CA ARG A 639 -28.19 9.40 13.97
C ARG A 639 -29.34 10.25 13.44
N GLN A 640 -29.17 10.87 12.27
CA GLN A 640 -30.15 11.82 11.73
C GLN A 640 -31.22 11.13 10.86
N PHE A 641 -30.86 10.06 10.15
CA PHE A 641 -31.73 9.44 9.15
C PHE A 641 -32.11 7.97 9.43
N ASN A 642 -31.59 7.36 10.50
CA ASN A 642 -31.96 6.03 10.99
C ASN A 642 -31.84 4.89 9.94
N PHE A 643 -30.80 4.94 9.10
CA PHE A 643 -30.37 3.82 8.25
C PHE A 643 -28.85 3.77 8.20
N GLU A 644 -28.31 2.61 7.82
CA GLU A 644 -26.88 2.37 7.69
C GLU A 644 -26.38 2.84 6.31
N LEU A 645 -25.28 3.60 6.29
CA LEU A 645 -24.71 4.18 5.08
C LEU A 645 -23.44 3.46 4.67
N GLN A 646 -23.38 3.10 3.39
CA GLN A 646 -22.16 2.63 2.76
C GLN A 646 -21.28 3.84 2.44
N ALA A 647 -20.03 3.81 2.91
CA ALA A 647 -19.08 4.90 2.70
C ALA A 647 -17.68 4.38 2.35
N ALA A 648 -17.00 5.08 1.46
CA ALA A 648 -15.60 4.81 1.12
C ALA A 648 -14.76 6.08 1.17
N ALA A 649 -13.47 5.95 1.49
CA ALA A 649 -12.52 7.05 1.51
C ALA A 649 -11.20 6.62 0.86
N THR A 650 -10.72 7.42 -0.07
CA THR A 650 -9.40 7.27 -0.72
C THR A 650 -8.61 8.57 -0.57
N ASP A 651 -7.43 8.66 -1.18
CA ASP A 651 -6.68 9.93 -1.23
C ASP A 651 -7.43 11.06 -1.96
N ASP A 652 -8.36 10.72 -2.85
CA ASP A 652 -9.03 11.67 -3.73
C ASP A 652 -10.32 12.25 -3.13
N GLY A 653 -10.97 11.54 -2.20
CA GLY A 653 -12.19 12.02 -1.60
C GLY A 653 -12.93 11.00 -0.73
N VAL A 654 -14.19 11.33 -0.46
CA VAL A 654 -15.13 10.49 0.30
C VAL A 654 -16.35 10.22 -0.57
N LEU A 655 -16.77 8.96 -0.65
CA LEU A 655 -18.00 8.51 -1.30
C LEU A 655 -19.02 8.09 -0.24
N ILE A 656 -20.24 8.58 -0.35
CA ILE A 656 -21.38 8.19 0.47
C ILE A 656 -22.49 7.69 -0.45
N SER A 657 -22.98 6.48 -0.20
CA SER A 657 -24.10 5.91 -0.96
C SER A 657 -25.36 5.89 -0.10
N LEU A 658 -26.45 6.38 -0.69
CA LEU A 658 -27.74 6.63 -0.07
C LEU A 658 -28.85 5.91 -0.83
N GLY A 659 -29.87 5.46 -0.10
CA GLY A 659 -31.09 4.96 -0.73
C GLY A 659 -31.94 6.09 -1.35
N VAL A 660 -32.91 5.69 -2.16
CA VAL A 660 -33.79 6.57 -2.97
C VAL A 660 -34.57 7.63 -2.18
N THR A 661 -34.82 7.40 -0.88
CA THR A 661 -35.71 8.22 -0.05
C THR A 661 -35.06 9.46 0.59
N SER A 662 -33.74 9.65 0.44
CA SER A 662 -33.02 10.73 1.13
C SER A 662 -32.91 11.98 0.26
N GLN A 663 -33.48 13.09 0.74
CA GLN A 663 -33.33 14.43 0.14
C GLN A 663 -32.87 15.43 1.20
N PHE A 664 -31.81 16.17 0.91
CA PHE A 664 -31.30 17.27 1.72
C PHE A 664 -30.51 18.24 0.82
N ASP A 665 -30.21 19.42 1.35
CA ASP A 665 -29.34 20.38 0.66
C ASP A 665 -27.91 19.81 0.56
N LEU A 666 -27.45 19.56 -0.66
CA LEU A 666 -26.14 18.97 -0.93
C LEU A 666 -24.99 19.83 -0.38
N ALA A 667 -25.13 21.16 -0.41
CA ALA A 667 -24.12 22.06 0.16
C ALA A 667 -24.05 21.94 1.70
N ALA A 668 -25.15 21.57 2.35
CA ALA A 668 -25.20 21.42 3.81
C ALA A 668 -24.35 20.24 4.32
N VAL A 669 -24.01 19.26 3.47
CA VAL A 669 -23.18 18.09 3.83
C VAL A 669 -21.84 18.52 4.41
N ALA A 670 -21.20 19.55 3.84
CA ALA A 670 -19.95 20.11 4.36
C ALA A 670 -20.09 20.65 5.79
N GLY A 671 -21.31 21.00 6.21
CA GLY A 671 -21.62 21.52 7.53
C GLY A 671 -22.13 20.50 8.54
N PHE A 672 -22.31 19.22 8.18
CA PHE A 672 -22.84 18.19 9.10
C PHE A 672 -21.85 17.84 10.22
N VAL A 673 -20.57 18.08 9.98
CA VAL A 673 -19.48 17.95 10.94
C VAL A 673 -18.77 19.31 11.02
N LYS A 674 -18.40 19.74 12.22
CA LYS A 674 -17.78 21.05 12.45
C LYS A 674 -16.39 20.88 13.07
N SER A 675 -15.49 21.83 12.82
CA SER A 675 -14.11 21.82 13.33
C SER A 675 -14.04 21.63 14.85
N HIS A 676 -14.95 22.26 15.61
CA HIS A 676 -15.00 22.18 17.07
C HIS A 676 -15.59 20.88 17.64
N ASN A 677 -16.37 20.11 16.87
CA ASN A 677 -17.06 18.91 17.36
C ASN A 677 -16.65 17.61 16.66
N VAL A 678 -15.81 17.68 15.63
CA VAL A 678 -15.38 16.51 14.85
C VAL A 678 -14.61 15.51 15.71
N ALA A 679 -13.83 15.98 16.69
CA ALA A 679 -13.09 15.11 17.59
C ALA A 679 -14.03 14.17 18.39
N ASP A 680 -15.09 14.71 18.98
CA ASP A 680 -16.06 13.93 19.75
C ASP A 680 -16.85 12.96 18.86
N VAL A 681 -17.28 13.43 17.68
CA VAL A 681 -18.02 12.60 16.72
C VAL A 681 -17.17 11.44 16.23
N LEU A 682 -15.92 11.74 15.85
CA LEU A 682 -14.99 10.75 15.35
C LEU A 682 -14.59 9.76 16.44
N THR A 683 -14.38 10.22 17.67
CA THR A 683 -14.15 9.34 18.83
C THR A 683 -15.28 8.32 18.96
N GLN A 684 -16.54 8.77 18.95
CA GLN A 684 -17.68 7.87 19.07
C GLN A 684 -17.87 6.94 17.85
N ALA A 685 -17.46 7.36 16.65
CA ALA A 685 -17.46 6.52 15.46
C ALA A 685 -16.36 5.45 15.52
N MET A 686 -15.20 5.84 16.03
CA MET A 686 -14.01 5.01 16.16
C MET A 686 -14.22 3.88 17.17
N LEU A 687 -14.85 4.19 18.31
CA LEU A 687 -15.14 3.22 19.37
C LEU A 687 -16.09 2.09 18.95
N ASP A 688 -16.86 2.27 17.87
CA ASP A 688 -17.70 1.20 17.30
C ASP A 688 -16.89 0.17 16.49
N THR A 689 -15.64 0.47 16.15
CA THR A 689 -14.77 -0.42 15.36
C THR A 689 -13.82 -1.23 16.26
N PRO A 690 -13.34 -2.41 15.82
CA PRO A 690 -12.45 -3.23 16.64
C PRO A 690 -11.03 -2.64 16.80
N LEU A 691 -10.68 -1.60 16.04
CA LEU A 691 -9.31 -1.03 16.03
C LEU A 691 -8.92 -0.37 17.37
N PHE A 692 -9.88 0.19 18.12
CA PHE A 692 -9.57 0.76 19.45
C PHE A 692 -9.01 -0.31 20.40
N VAL A 693 -9.62 -1.49 20.46
CA VAL A 693 -9.19 -2.59 21.35
C VAL A 693 -7.78 -3.04 21.00
N THR A 694 -7.48 -3.14 19.71
CA THR A 694 -6.14 -3.48 19.20
C THR A 694 -5.10 -2.42 19.57
N ARG A 695 -5.38 -1.13 19.31
CA ARG A 695 -4.47 -0.03 19.64
C ARG A 695 -4.29 0.14 21.16
N PHE A 696 -5.35 -0.08 21.94
CA PHE A 696 -5.27 -0.09 23.40
C PHE A 696 -4.35 -1.20 23.91
N ARG A 697 -4.45 -2.42 23.38
CA ARG A 697 -3.52 -3.52 23.70
C ARG A 697 -2.08 -3.14 23.40
N TRP A 698 -1.81 -2.50 22.26
CA TRP A 698 -0.46 -2.06 21.92
C TRP A 698 0.06 -0.99 22.88
N CYS A 699 -0.77 -0.01 23.24
CA CYS A 699 -0.43 1.00 24.24
C CYS A 699 -0.16 0.38 25.61
N ALA A 700 -1.01 -0.54 26.07
CA ALA A 700 -0.84 -1.23 27.34
C ALA A 700 0.43 -2.11 27.38
N ASN A 701 0.75 -2.77 26.26
CA ASN A 701 1.99 -3.52 26.08
C ASN A 701 3.23 -2.59 26.08
N ASN A 702 3.16 -1.47 25.38
CA ASN A 702 4.26 -0.48 25.36
C ASN A 702 4.47 0.15 26.74
N ALA A 703 3.40 0.43 27.47
CA ALA A 703 3.41 1.00 28.81
C ALA A 703 3.85 0.01 29.91
N LEU A 704 4.04 -1.27 29.57
CA LEU A 704 4.37 -2.36 30.49
C LEU A 704 3.29 -2.64 31.54
N VAL A 705 2.06 -2.17 31.32
CA VAL A 705 0.89 -2.55 32.12
C VAL A 705 0.50 -3.98 31.77
N LEU A 706 0.57 -4.33 30.49
CA LEU A 706 0.50 -5.70 30.01
C LEU A 706 1.87 -6.12 29.49
N LEU A 707 2.26 -7.37 29.77
CA LEU A 707 3.57 -7.87 29.40
C LEU A 707 3.46 -8.80 28.19
N LYS A 708 4.35 -8.62 27.22
CA LYS A 708 4.57 -9.57 26.12
C LYS A 708 5.32 -10.81 26.62
N ASN A 709 6.29 -10.58 27.51
CA ASN A 709 7.13 -11.57 28.16
C ASN A 709 6.93 -11.48 29.68
N GLY A 710 6.30 -12.49 30.26
CA GLY A 710 6.17 -12.64 31.70
C GLY A 710 7.44 -13.20 32.36
N PRO A 711 7.38 -13.51 33.65
CA PRO A 711 8.56 -13.98 34.37
C PRO A 711 9.18 -15.25 33.80
N ASN A 712 8.36 -16.14 33.23
CA ASN A 712 8.75 -17.45 32.73
C ASN A 712 8.92 -17.53 31.20
N GLY A 713 8.84 -16.39 30.48
CA GLY A 713 8.97 -16.32 29.03
C GLY A 713 7.80 -15.64 28.32
N PRO A 714 7.69 -15.81 26.99
CA PRO A 714 6.63 -15.19 26.18
C PRO A 714 5.22 -15.60 26.64
N LEU A 715 4.30 -14.64 26.69
CA LEU A 715 2.88 -14.91 26.96
C LEU A 715 2.14 -15.26 25.66
N PRO A 716 1.27 -16.28 25.67
CA PRO A 716 0.43 -16.62 24.52
C PRO A 716 -0.45 -15.44 24.09
N SER A 717 -0.64 -15.27 22.77
CA SER A 717 -1.45 -14.18 22.18
C SER A 717 -2.88 -14.15 22.73
N GLN A 718 -3.53 -15.30 22.87
CA GLN A 718 -4.88 -15.40 23.44
C GLN A 718 -4.92 -14.87 24.88
N ARG A 719 -3.91 -15.17 25.70
CA ARG A 719 -3.82 -14.65 27.08
C ARG A 719 -3.65 -13.14 27.08
N GLN A 720 -2.79 -12.60 26.20
CA GLN A 720 -2.62 -11.15 26.06
C GLN A 720 -3.92 -10.46 25.61
N ARG A 721 -4.71 -11.06 24.70
CA ARG A 721 -6.04 -10.55 24.30
C ARG A 721 -7.00 -10.49 25.47
N SER A 722 -7.17 -11.60 26.21
CA SER A 722 -8.06 -11.65 27.37
C SER A 722 -7.63 -10.68 28.48
N GLN A 723 -6.32 -10.52 28.70
CA GLN A 723 -5.81 -9.52 29.66
C GLN A 723 -6.11 -8.08 29.23
N ALA A 724 -6.00 -7.78 27.93
CA ALA A 724 -6.37 -6.49 27.39
C ALA A 724 -7.88 -6.21 27.53
N GLU A 725 -8.74 -7.17 27.20
CA GLU A 725 -10.18 -7.05 27.39
C GLU A 725 -10.55 -6.85 28.87
N ASN A 726 -9.95 -7.62 29.79
CA ASN A 726 -10.16 -7.43 31.23
C ASN A 726 -9.71 -6.05 31.71
N LEU A 727 -8.56 -5.56 31.21
CA LEU A 727 -8.08 -4.23 31.54
C LEU A 727 -9.04 -3.14 31.03
N ILE A 728 -9.53 -3.27 29.79
CA ILE A 728 -10.55 -2.36 29.23
C ILE A 728 -11.82 -2.41 30.09
N ALA A 729 -12.29 -3.59 30.51
CA ALA A 729 -13.46 -3.71 31.38
C ALA A 729 -13.30 -2.94 32.70
N CYS A 730 -12.07 -2.81 33.20
CA CYS A 730 -11.78 -2.08 34.42
C CYS A 730 -11.63 -0.57 34.21
N VAL A 731 -10.91 -0.15 33.16
CA VAL A 731 -10.57 1.28 32.96
C VAL A 731 -11.53 2.01 32.04
N PHE A 732 -12.23 1.29 31.16
CA PHE A 732 -13.20 1.81 30.19
C PHE A 732 -14.37 0.83 29.97
N PRO A 733 -15.22 0.59 31.00
CA PRO A 733 -16.29 -0.41 30.94
C PRO A 733 -17.29 -0.17 29.80
N ASP A 734 -17.61 1.09 29.50
CA ASP A 734 -18.51 1.49 28.41
C ASP A 734 -18.08 0.96 27.03
N GLN A 735 -16.79 0.71 26.82
CA GLN A 735 -16.30 0.17 25.55
C GLN A 735 -16.76 -1.27 25.30
N LEU A 736 -16.88 -2.08 26.36
CA LEU A 736 -17.31 -3.48 26.28
C LEU A 736 -18.79 -3.66 26.66
N ALA A 737 -19.47 -2.56 27.00
CA ALA A 737 -20.87 -2.61 27.37
C ALA A 737 -21.74 -3.06 26.20
N CYS A 738 -22.78 -3.83 26.51
CA CYS A 738 -23.81 -4.18 25.54
C CYS A 738 -24.49 -2.90 25.03
N LEU A 739 -24.68 -2.79 23.71
CA LEU A 739 -25.36 -1.64 23.10
C LEU A 739 -26.76 -1.40 23.66
N GLU A 740 -27.46 -2.45 24.11
CA GLU A 740 -28.79 -2.35 24.74
C GLU A 740 -28.75 -1.65 26.10
N ASN A 741 -27.60 -1.67 26.79
CA ASN A 741 -27.43 -1.08 28.12
C ASN A 741 -26.80 0.32 28.08
N LEU A 742 -26.34 0.78 26.91
CA LEU A 742 -25.75 2.10 26.74
C LEU A 742 -26.84 3.14 26.46
N SER A 743 -27.10 4.03 27.43
CA SER A 743 -27.99 5.17 27.25
C SER A 743 -27.25 6.37 26.65
N GLY A 744 -26.90 6.31 25.37
CA GLY A 744 -26.32 7.44 24.63
C GLY A 744 -24.91 7.20 24.09
N ALA A 745 -24.06 8.23 24.17
CA ALA A 745 -22.65 8.13 23.77
C ALA A 745 -21.84 7.44 24.88
N ARG A 746 -20.78 6.72 24.51
CA ARG A 746 -19.85 6.11 25.49
C ARG A 746 -19.10 7.21 26.23
N GLU A 747 -19.06 7.15 27.55
CA GLU A 747 -18.29 8.09 28.36
C GLU A 747 -16.81 7.69 28.33
N VAL A 748 -15.98 8.52 27.70
CA VAL A 748 -14.54 8.25 27.61
C VAL A 748 -13.88 8.61 28.95
N PRO A 749 -13.21 7.67 29.61
CA PRO A 749 -12.56 7.91 30.90
C PRO A 749 -11.32 8.81 30.73
N ASP A 750 -11.04 9.59 31.77
CA ASP A 750 -9.78 10.32 31.91
C ASP A 750 -8.66 9.38 32.37
N HIS A 751 -8.20 8.52 31.45
CA HIS A 751 -7.13 7.55 31.70
C HIS A 751 -6.02 7.72 30.65
N PRO A 752 -4.74 7.91 31.05
CA PRO A 752 -3.65 8.21 30.12
C PRO A 752 -3.51 7.23 28.96
N LEU A 753 -3.66 5.92 29.21
CA LEU A 753 -3.56 4.90 28.15
C LEU A 753 -4.80 4.84 27.24
N VAL A 754 -5.97 5.23 27.73
CA VAL A 754 -7.18 5.30 26.89
C VAL A 754 -7.04 6.50 25.95
N GLN A 755 -6.62 7.65 26.48
CA GLN A 755 -6.34 8.84 25.69
C GLN A 755 -5.22 8.60 24.66
N GLN A 756 -4.16 7.89 25.04
CA GLN A 756 -3.10 7.51 24.09
C GLN A 756 -3.63 6.59 22.98
N ALA A 757 -4.43 5.57 23.32
CA ALA A 757 -5.00 4.67 22.31
C ALA A 757 -5.95 5.40 21.36
N LEU A 758 -6.72 6.36 21.87
CA LEU A 758 -7.54 7.25 21.04
C LEU A 758 -6.68 8.12 20.13
N SER A 759 -5.61 8.76 20.63
CA SER A 759 -4.70 9.54 19.79
C SER A 759 -4.05 8.67 18.70
N ASP A 760 -3.63 7.43 19.00
CA ASP A 760 -3.15 6.49 17.98
C ASP A 760 -4.21 6.19 16.89
N CYS A 761 -5.50 6.13 17.25
CA CYS A 761 -6.57 5.94 16.28
C CYS A 761 -6.88 7.21 15.48
N LEU A 762 -6.92 8.37 16.14
CA LEU A 762 -7.40 9.64 15.60
C LEU A 762 -6.33 10.43 14.85
N ASP A 763 -5.08 10.34 15.30
CA ASP A 763 -3.95 11.15 14.83
C ASP A 763 -2.89 10.35 14.07
N ASP A 764 -2.73 9.04 14.33
CA ASP A 764 -1.76 8.18 13.62
C ASP A 764 -2.46 7.42 12.48
N TYR A 765 -3.47 6.62 12.79
CA TYR A 765 -4.26 5.93 11.75
C TYR A 765 -5.09 6.87 10.88
N MET A 766 -5.52 7.99 11.46
CA MET A 766 -6.23 9.08 10.81
C MET A 766 -5.42 10.38 10.92
N ASP A 767 -5.99 11.50 10.50
CA ASP A 767 -5.40 12.82 10.70
C ASP A 767 -6.49 13.80 11.15
N LEU A 768 -6.82 13.74 12.45
CA LEU A 768 -7.83 14.60 13.07
C LEU A 768 -7.42 16.08 12.99
N GLY A 769 -6.16 16.41 13.24
CA GLY A 769 -5.66 17.79 13.15
C GLY A 769 -5.81 18.37 11.74
N GLY A 770 -5.42 17.60 10.72
CA GLY A 770 -5.62 17.96 9.31
C GLY A 770 -7.10 18.13 8.95
N LEU A 771 -7.97 17.26 9.44
CA LEU A 771 -9.42 17.38 9.24
C LEU A 771 -10.00 18.63 9.94
N GLN A 772 -9.60 18.92 11.17
CA GLN A 772 -10.03 20.12 11.88
C GLN A 772 -9.63 21.39 11.14
N CYS A 773 -8.39 21.43 10.63
CA CYS A 773 -7.90 22.53 9.80
C CYS A 773 -8.73 22.67 8.51
N LEU A 774 -8.98 21.57 7.79
CA LEU A 774 -9.79 21.56 6.58
C LEU A 774 -11.21 22.10 6.83
N LEU A 775 -11.88 21.60 7.88
CA LEU A 775 -13.22 22.04 8.26
C LEU A 775 -13.25 23.52 8.67
N ALA A 776 -12.26 23.98 9.44
CA ALA A 776 -12.15 25.38 9.84
C ALA A 776 -11.99 26.32 8.63
N ARG A 777 -11.20 25.91 7.62
CA ARG A 777 -11.03 26.67 6.37
C ARG A 777 -12.31 26.72 5.53
N ILE A 778 -13.13 25.66 5.56
CA ILE A 778 -14.47 25.67 4.96
C ILE A 778 -15.40 26.61 5.73
N GLU A 779 -15.40 26.55 7.07
CA GLU A 779 -16.25 27.39 7.94
C GLU A 779 -15.95 28.88 7.83
N THR A 780 -14.68 29.25 7.68
CA THR A 780 -14.23 30.64 7.50
C THR A 780 -14.43 31.16 6.08
N GLY A 781 -14.77 30.29 5.12
CA GLY A 781 -14.95 30.64 3.72
C GLY A 781 -13.64 30.74 2.92
N GLU A 782 -12.49 30.36 3.48
CA GLU A 782 -11.24 30.22 2.73
C GLU A 782 -11.32 29.13 1.65
N ILE A 783 -12.12 28.09 1.90
CA ILE A 783 -12.45 27.05 0.92
C ILE A 783 -13.93 27.18 0.57
N ALA A 784 -14.21 27.61 -0.66
CA ALA A 784 -15.56 27.66 -1.19
C ALA A 784 -16.11 26.25 -1.45
N VAL A 785 -17.36 26.00 -1.08
CA VAL A 785 -18.05 24.73 -1.36
C VAL A 785 -18.90 24.90 -2.62
N HIS A 786 -18.59 24.11 -3.66
CA HIS A 786 -19.36 24.05 -4.90
C HIS A 786 -20.13 22.73 -4.95
N ALA A 787 -21.43 22.77 -4.70
CA ALA A 787 -22.31 21.60 -4.77
C ALA A 787 -22.96 21.51 -6.16
N VAL A 788 -22.94 20.32 -6.76
CA VAL A 788 -23.47 20.09 -8.11
C VAL A 788 -24.14 18.72 -8.21
N GLU A 789 -25.32 18.68 -8.83
CA GLU A 789 -25.98 17.43 -9.21
C GLU A 789 -25.65 17.12 -10.68
N THR A 790 -25.13 15.92 -10.94
CA THR A 790 -24.72 15.45 -12.26
C THR A 790 -25.61 14.29 -12.70
N SER A 791 -25.84 14.19 -14.02
CA SER A 791 -26.65 13.10 -14.60
C SER A 791 -25.94 11.75 -14.63
N ARG A 792 -24.62 11.76 -14.43
CA ARG A 792 -23.72 10.61 -14.38
C ARG A 792 -22.49 11.01 -13.56
N PRO A 793 -21.75 10.05 -12.98
CA PRO A 793 -20.52 10.37 -12.28
C PRO A 793 -19.53 11.10 -13.18
N SER A 794 -18.84 12.09 -12.59
CA SER A 794 -17.72 12.77 -13.22
C SER A 794 -16.52 11.83 -13.35
N PRO A 795 -15.66 12.02 -14.37
CA PRO A 795 -14.46 11.20 -14.52
C PRO A 795 -13.55 11.19 -13.27
N LEU A 796 -13.50 12.29 -12.50
CA LEU A 796 -12.77 12.33 -11.23
C LEU A 796 -13.37 11.40 -10.15
N ALA A 797 -14.70 11.20 -10.16
CA ALA A 797 -15.40 10.36 -9.19
C ALA A 797 -15.22 8.85 -9.46
N GLU A 798 -14.89 8.46 -10.69
CA GLU A 798 -14.81 7.05 -11.10
C GLU A 798 -13.80 6.23 -10.28
N ALA A 799 -12.67 6.84 -9.87
CA ALA A 799 -11.68 6.17 -9.02
C ALA A 799 -12.22 5.84 -7.62
N LEU A 800 -13.15 6.65 -7.09
CA LEU A 800 -13.82 6.43 -5.81
C LEU A 800 -14.96 5.42 -5.92
N ILE A 801 -15.69 5.42 -7.03
CA ILE A 801 -16.75 4.43 -7.31
C ILE A 801 -16.16 3.02 -7.39
N HIS A 802 -15.00 2.90 -8.03
CA HIS A 802 -14.24 1.66 -8.15
C HIS A 802 -13.16 1.53 -7.08
N ALA A 803 -13.35 2.17 -5.92
CA ALA A 803 -12.40 2.09 -4.83
C ALA A 803 -12.16 0.63 -4.42
N PRO A 804 -10.92 0.26 -4.09
CA PRO A 804 -10.62 -1.09 -3.63
C PRO A 804 -11.30 -1.36 -2.29
N ARG A 805 -11.56 -2.65 -1.98
CA ARG A 805 -12.34 -3.07 -0.79
C ARG A 805 -11.87 -2.43 0.52
N HIS A 806 -10.56 -2.30 0.74
CA HIS A 806 -9.98 -1.70 1.96
C HIS A 806 -10.23 -0.18 2.11
N SER A 807 -10.76 0.49 1.08
CA SER A 807 -11.14 1.90 1.15
C SER A 807 -12.56 2.11 1.72
N TYR A 808 -13.37 1.05 1.82
CA TYR A 808 -14.69 1.12 2.43
C TYR A 808 -14.56 1.19 3.95
N LEU A 809 -15.45 1.96 4.57
CA LEU A 809 -15.38 2.25 6.01
C LEU A 809 -16.28 1.32 6.83
N ASP A 810 -17.23 0.65 6.19
CA ASP A 810 -18.28 -0.19 6.79
C ASP A 810 -18.07 -1.69 6.47
N GLU A 811 -18.75 -2.56 7.22
CA GLU A 811 -18.52 -4.01 7.22
C GLU A 811 -19.27 -4.78 6.12
N ASP A 812 -20.08 -4.12 5.27
CA ASP A 812 -20.93 -4.79 4.28
C ASP A 812 -20.14 -5.63 3.27
N ASP A 813 -20.74 -6.74 2.83
CA ASP A 813 -20.16 -7.60 1.79
C ASP A 813 -19.96 -6.82 0.49
N ALA A 814 -18.84 -7.04 -0.20
CA ALA A 814 -18.57 -6.34 -1.45
C ALA A 814 -19.65 -6.60 -2.53
N GLU A 815 -20.34 -7.73 -2.45
CA GLU A 815 -21.41 -8.08 -3.38
C GLU A 815 -22.68 -7.23 -3.18
N GLU A 816 -22.88 -6.71 -1.97
CA GLU A 816 -24.05 -5.92 -1.56
C GLU A 816 -23.81 -4.40 -1.71
N ARG A 817 -22.67 -4.02 -2.30
CA ARG A 817 -22.29 -2.61 -2.49
C ARG A 817 -23.12 -1.96 -3.58
N ARG A 818 -23.77 -0.85 -3.25
CA ARG A 818 -24.57 -0.06 -4.20
C ARG A 818 -23.74 0.46 -5.37
N THR A 819 -22.46 0.75 -5.15
CA THR A 819 -21.52 1.16 -6.20
C THR A 819 -21.33 0.13 -7.32
N ARG A 820 -21.64 -1.16 -7.07
CA ARG A 820 -21.64 -2.17 -8.14
C ARG A 820 -22.72 -1.93 -9.18
N ASN A 821 -23.73 -1.11 -8.92
CA ASN A 821 -24.68 -0.71 -9.96
C ASN A 821 -24.01 0.11 -11.09
N PHE A 822 -22.81 0.68 -10.85
CA PHE A 822 -21.97 1.26 -11.90
C PHE A 822 -21.11 0.25 -12.64
N GLU A 823 -20.87 -0.94 -12.08
CA GLU A 823 -20.28 -2.04 -12.82
C GLU A 823 -21.26 -2.42 -13.91
N ARG A 824 -20.92 -2.06 -15.16
CA ARG A 824 -21.61 -2.63 -16.30
C ARG A 824 -21.49 -4.14 -16.15
N PRO A 825 -22.60 -4.91 -16.19
CA PRO A 825 -22.49 -6.35 -16.37
C PRO A 825 -21.55 -6.55 -17.56
N ALA A 826 -20.51 -7.38 -17.40
CA ALA A 826 -19.77 -7.88 -18.55
C ALA A 826 -20.84 -8.28 -19.56
N ALA A 827 -20.91 -7.55 -20.69
CA ALA A 827 -22.12 -7.51 -21.50
C ALA A 827 -22.61 -8.94 -21.70
N ARG A 828 -23.70 -9.32 -21.03
CA ARG A 828 -24.35 -10.58 -21.33
C ARG A 828 -24.74 -10.43 -22.80
N PRO A 829 -24.30 -11.34 -23.67
CA PRO A 829 -24.71 -11.26 -25.07
C PRO A 829 -26.22 -11.48 -25.12
N GLY A 830 -26.96 -10.38 -25.27
CA GLY A 830 -28.41 -10.33 -25.41
C GLY A 830 -29.21 -10.59 -24.13
N GLY A 831 -30.08 -9.64 -23.75
CA GLY A 831 -31.12 -9.92 -22.78
C GLY A 831 -31.87 -8.69 -22.28
N ALA A 832 -32.98 -8.37 -22.96
CA ALA A 832 -33.94 -7.35 -22.57
C ALA A 832 -34.47 -7.56 -21.13
N THR A 833 -34.63 -6.44 -20.42
CA THR A 833 -35.30 -6.32 -19.13
C THR A 833 -36.70 -6.92 -19.16
N ARG A 834 -36.96 -7.95 -18.35
CA ARG A 834 -38.31 -8.32 -17.91
C ARG A 834 -38.37 -8.18 -16.38
N SER A 835 -39.17 -7.22 -15.92
CA SER A 835 -39.58 -7.11 -14.52
C SER A 835 -40.23 -8.41 -14.06
N ARG A 836 -39.83 -8.92 -12.89
CA ARG A 836 -40.59 -9.95 -12.17
C ARG A 836 -40.95 -9.44 -10.78
N SER A 837 -42.19 -8.99 -10.65
CA SER A 837 -42.91 -8.83 -9.39
C SER A 837 -43.39 -10.19 -8.87
N GLY A 838 -43.18 -10.48 -7.59
CA GLY A 838 -43.93 -11.49 -6.84
C GLY A 838 -43.04 -12.51 -6.09
N PRO A 839 -43.33 -12.81 -4.81
CA PRO A 839 -42.51 -13.69 -3.97
C PRO A 839 -42.77 -15.17 -4.31
N ARG A 840 -41.72 -16.00 -4.21
CA ARG A 840 -41.83 -17.45 -4.41
C ARG A 840 -41.52 -18.19 -3.09
N PRO A 841 -42.37 -19.15 -2.66
CA PRO A 841 -42.24 -19.87 -1.38
C PRO A 841 -41.14 -20.97 -1.42
N PRO A 842 -40.73 -21.53 -0.25
CA PRO A 842 -39.51 -22.32 -0.12
C PRO A 842 -39.61 -23.74 -0.70
N ALA A 843 -38.41 -24.29 -0.90
CA ALA A 843 -38.05 -25.45 -1.72
C ALA A 843 -38.69 -26.80 -1.32
N GLY A 844 -39.00 -27.60 -2.34
CA GLY A 844 -39.34 -29.02 -2.23
C GLY A 844 -38.33 -29.88 -3.03
N SER A 845 -37.89 -30.96 -2.38
CA SER A 845 -36.86 -31.92 -2.75
C SER A 845 -37.12 -32.75 -4.02
N GLY A 846 -36.02 -33.12 -4.70
CA GLY A 846 -35.84 -34.46 -5.27
C GLY A 846 -35.69 -34.59 -6.79
N GLY A 847 -34.64 -35.31 -7.21
CA GLY A 847 -34.73 -36.19 -8.38
C GLY A 847 -33.99 -35.81 -9.67
N ASN A 848 -32.70 -36.16 -9.72
CA ASN A 848 -32.01 -36.99 -10.73
C ASN A 848 -32.16 -36.77 -12.26
N THR A 849 -31.00 -36.90 -12.90
CA THR A 849 -30.67 -37.17 -14.32
C THR A 849 -30.61 -36.01 -15.32
N SER A 850 -29.37 -35.75 -15.73
CA SER A 850 -28.91 -34.86 -16.78
C SER A 850 -29.35 -35.31 -18.19
N LYS A 851 -30.16 -34.48 -18.84
CA LYS A 851 -30.22 -34.32 -20.30
C LYS A 851 -30.46 -32.83 -20.58
N PRO A 852 -29.63 -32.15 -21.40
CA PRO A 852 -29.88 -30.76 -21.73
C PRO A 852 -31.14 -30.68 -22.63
N PRO A 853 -32.05 -29.70 -22.41
CA PRO A 853 -33.26 -29.59 -23.19
C PRO A 853 -32.95 -29.14 -24.62
N ALA A 854 -33.67 -29.72 -25.58
CA ALA A 854 -33.64 -29.34 -26.98
C ALA A 854 -34.01 -27.86 -27.15
N ARG A 855 -33.17 -27.11 -27.89
CA ARG A 855 -33.46 -25.71 -28.27
C ARG A 855 -34.52 -25.71 -29.38
N GLY A 856 -35.67 -25.09 -29.11
CA GLY A 856 -36.70 -24.82 -30.11
C GLY A 856 -36.26 -23.75 -31.13
N PRO A 857 -37.00 -23.59 -32.24
CA PRO A 857 -36.58 -22.75 -33.35
C PRO A 857 -36.84 -21.26 -33.07
N GLY A 858 -35.85 -20.41 -33.37
CA GLY A 858 -36.03 -19.04 -33.84
C GLY A 858 -36.15 -17.92 -32.80
N VAL A 859 -35.02 -17.26 -32.52
CA VAL A 859 -34.84 -15.79 -32.69
C VAL A 859 -33.35 -15.56 -32.99
N ALA A 860 -33.03 -14.86 -34.09
CA ALA A 860 -31.65 -14.49 -34.41
C ALA A 860 -31.06 -13.56 -33.31
N PRO A 861 -29.84 -13.80 -32.82
CA PRO A 861 -29.24 -12.95 -31.79
C PRO A 861 -29.02 -11.52 -32.30
N ALA A 862 -29.23 -10.56 -31.39
CA ALA A 862 -29.10 -9.13 -31.65
C ALA A 862 -27.65 -8.70 -31.92
N VAL A 863 -27.54 -7.78 -32.89
CA VAL A 863 -26.41 -6.99 -33.39
C VAL A 863 -25.09 -7.08 -32.60
N ALA A 864 -24.12 -7.81 -33.17
CA ALA A 864 -22.70 -7.50 -33.10
C ALA A 864 -22.18 -7.57 -34.53
N SER A 865 -21.43 -6.56 -34.99
CA SER A 865 -20.82 -6.61 -36.33
C SER A 865 -19.72 -7.67 -36.33
N ALA A 866 -19.46 -8.32 -37.47
CA ALA A 866 -18.37 -9.31 -37.56
C ALA A 866 -17.00 -8.74 -37.15
N GLY A 867 -16.82 -7.41 -37.25
CA GLY A 867 -15.64 -6.69 -36.77
C GLY A 867 -15.50 -6.66 -35.24
N GLU A 868 -16.59 -6.75 -34.47
CA GLU A 868 -16.56 -6.82 -33.01
C GLU A 868 -16.23 -8.22 -32.47
N LEU A 869 -16.50 -9.26 -33.27
CA LEU A 869 -16.20 -10.66 -32.92
C LEU A 869 -14.78 -11.09 -33.32
N ALA A 870 -14.14 -10.32 -34.19
CA ALA A 870 -12.79 -10.56 -34.69
C ALA A 870 -11.74 -9.79 -33.87
N SER A 871 -11.22 -10.41 -32.80
CA SER A 871 -10.09 -9.87 -32.02
C SER A 871 -8.76 -9.94 -32.82
N ARG A 872 -7.83 -9.01 -32.56
CA ARG A 872 -6.47 -8.99 -33.16
C ARG A 872 -5.66 -10.29 -32.95
N THR A 873 -5.96 -11.05 -31.90
CA THR A 873 -5.47 -12.41 -31.63
C THR A 873 -6.67 -13.36 -31.53
N PRO A 874 -7.17 -13.91 -32.66
CA PRO A 874 -8.38 -14.71 -32.65
C PRO A 874 -8.21 -15.98 -31.80
N SER A 875 -9.10 -16.20 -30.84
CA SER A 875 -9.24 -17.52 -30.19
C SER A 875 -10.10 -18.44 -31.07
N THR A 876 -9.94 -19.76 -30.93
CA THR A 876 -10.78 -20.73 -31.64
C THR A 876 -12.26 -20.53 -31.30
N THR A 877 -12.59 -20.20 -30.05
CA THR A 877 -13.96 -19.92 -29.61
C THR A 877 -14.54 -18.64 -30.21
N ALA A 878 -13.73 -17.59 -30.40
CA ALA A 878 -14.19 -16.37 -31.07
C ALA A 878 -14.46 -16.61 -32.56
N LEU A 879 -13.58 -17.35 -33.25
CA LEU A 879 -13.76 -17.67 -34.67
C LEU A 879 -14.89 -18.67 -34.95
N GLU A 880 -15.17 -19.60 -34.03
CA GLU A 880 -16.35 -20.46 -34.10
C GLU A 880 -17.64 -19.63 -34.03
N ARG A 881 -17.75 -18.74 -33.02
CA ARG A 881 -18.90 -17.83 -32.90
C ARG A 881 -19.03 -16.92 -34.11
N LEU A 882 -17.92 -16.48 -34.69
CA LEU A 882 -17.93 -15.71 -35.93
C LEU A 882 -18.52 -16.53 -37.09
N LEU A 883 -18.12 -17.79 -37.27
CA LEU A 883 -18.70 -18.67 -38.29
C LEU A 883 -20.20 -18.92 -38.07
N GLU A 884 -20.63 -19.09 -36.83
CA GLU A 884 -22.05 -19.26 -36.48
C GLU A 884 -22.90 -18.02 -36.85
N GLN A 885 -22.33 -16.83 -36.69
CA GLN A 885 -23.04 -15.57 -36.90
C GLN A 885 -22.94 -15.04 -38.32
N ALA A 886 -21.84 -15.31 -39.02
CA ALA A 886 -21.61 -14.89 -40.40
C ALA A 886 -22.24 -15.85 -41.42
N GLY A 887 -22.68 -17.03 -40.98
CA GLY A 887 -23.18 -18.09 -41.84
C GLY A 887 -22.05 -18.88 -42.53
N PHE A 888 -21.09 -18.19 -43.15
CA PHE A 888 -19.86 -18.78 -43.69
C PHE A 888 -18.74 -17.75 -43.83
N MET A 889 -17.51 -18.24 -44.00
CA MET A 889 -16.33 -17.44 -44.36
C MET A 889 -15.68 -18.02 -45.62
N THR A 890 -15.49 -17.21 -46.64
CA THR A 890 -14.77 -17.60 -47.87
C THR A 890 -13.27 -17.77 -47.62
N GLN A 891 -12.58 -18.48 -48.52
CA GLN A 891 -11.12 -18.59 -48.48
C GLN A 891 -10.43 -17.22 -48.42
N ARG A 892 -10.86 -16.26 -49.23
CA ARG A 892 -10.30 -14.91 -49.29
C ARG A 892 -10.50 -14.12 -48.00
N GLU A 893 -11.66 -14.27 -47.36
CA GLU A 893 -11.93 -13.63 -46.04
C GLU A 893 -11.08 -14.26 -44.94
N GLY A 894 -10.89 -15.58 -44.98
CA GLY A 894 -9.98 -16.27 -44.08
C GLY A 894 -8.53 -15.83 -44.26
N GLU A 895 -8.05 -15.69 -45.50
CA GLU A 895 -6.67 -15.26 -45.78
C GLU A 895 -6.41 -13.79 -45.42
N SER A 896 -7.40 -12.92 -45.62
CA SER A 896 -7.30 -11.49 -45.29
C SER A 896 -7.63 -11.16 -43.83
N GLY A 897 -8.25 -12.09 -43.08
CA GLY A 897 -8.76 -11.84 -41.73
C GLY A 897 -9.72 -10.65 -41.70
N LEU A 898 -10.55 -10.51 -42.74
CA LEU A 898 -11.44 -9.36 -43.00
C LEU A 898 -10.72 -7.99 -43.00
N GLY A 899 -9.40 -7.96 -43.20
CA GLY A 899 -8.58 -6.75 -43.17
C GLY A 899 -8.28 -6.21 -41.76
N LEU A 900 -8.64 -6.95 -40.69
CA LEU A 900 -8.57 -6.50 -39.29
C LEU A 900 -7.27 -6.92 -38.56
N ALA A 901 -6.50 -7.86 -39.11
CA ALA A 901 -5.23 -8.31 -38.55
C ALA A 901 -4.07 -7.53 -39.17
N GLN A 902 -3.38 -6.65 -38.44
CA GLN A 902 -2.11 -6.06 -38.91
C GLN A 902 -1.09 -6.12 -37.76
N PRO A 903 0.07 -6.79 -37.95
CA PRO A 903 0.44 -7.55 -39.15
C PRO A 903 -0.34 -8.89 -39.25
N VAL A 904 -0.88 -9.22 -40.43
CA VAL A 904 -1.52 -10.53 -40.70
C VAL A 904 -0.43 -11.63 -40.68
N PRO A 905 -0.55 -12.69 -39.87
CA PRO A 905 0.32 -13.87 -39.98
C PRO A 905 0.20 -14.49 -41.38
N ALA A 906 1.26 -15.10 -41.91
CA ALA A 906 1.21 -15.77 -43.22
C ALA A 906 0.04 -16.78 -43.28
N GLY A 907 -0.93 -16.53 -44.17
CA GLY A 907 -2.17 -17.34 -44.31
C GLY A 907 -3.39 -16.87 -43.50
N GLY A 908 -3.33 -15.75 -42.77
CA GLY A 908 -4.49 -15.17 -42.09
C GLY A 908 -5.15 -16.08 -41.04
N TRP A 909 -6.48 -16.08 -41.00
CA TRP A 909 -7.31 -16.93 -40.13
C TRP A 909 -7.44 -18.38 -40.61
N THR A 910 -6.97 -18.71 -41.83
CA THR A 910 -7.15 -20.06 -42.40
C THR A 910 -6.56 -21.17 -41.51
N ARG A 911 -5.41 -20.94 -40.86
CA ARG A 911 -4.80 -21.87 -39.89
C ARG A 911 -5.72 -22.16 -38.70
N TRP A 912 -6.48 -21.17 -38.25
CA TRP A 912 -7.40 -21.30 -37.13
C TRP A 912 -8.68 -22.02 -37.55
N PHE A 913 -9.20 -21.74 -38.75
CA PHE A 913 -10.29 -22.53 -39.31
C PHE A 913 -9.88 -24.00 -39.53
N SER A 914 -8.67 -24.27 -40.00
CA SER A 914 -8.14 -25.65 -40.06
C SER A 914 -8.02 -26.29 -38.68
N LYS A 915 -7.74 -25.52 -37.61
CA LYS A 915 -7.77 -26.02 -36.23
C LYS A 915 -9.20 -26.35 -35.79
N LEU A 916 -10.18 -25.48 -36.05
CA LEU A 916 -11.60 -25.73 -35.76
C LEU A 916 -12.15 -26.95 -36.51
N VAL A 917 -11.73 -27.16 -37.76
CA VAL A 917 -12.07 -28.35 -38.55
C VAL A 917 -11.52 -29.62 -37.91
N ARG A 918 -10.28 -29.61 -37.41
CA ARG A 918 -9.72 -30.74 -36.66
C ARG A 918 -10.40 -30.99 -35.32
N GLU A 919 -10.92 -29.94 -34.68
CA GLU A 919 -11.70 -30.02 -33.44
C GLU A 919 -13.17 -30.42 -33.67
N GLY A 920 -13.62 -30.59 -34.93
CA GLY A 920 -15.01 -30.93 -35.27
C GLY A 920 -16.02 -29.78 -35.09
N ARG A 921 -15.52 -28.56 -34.85
CA ARG A 921 -16.31 -27.35 -34.56
C ARG A 921 -16.66 -26.53 -35.80
N ALA A 922 -15.93 -26.75 -36.90
CA ALA A 922 -16.21 -26.20 -38.21
C ALA A 922 -16.00 -27.26 -39.30
N LEU A 923 -16.49 -26.99 -40.51
CA LEU A 923 -16.25 -27.79 -41.70
C LEU A 923 -15.76 -26.88 -42.83
N ALA A 924 -14.85 -27.40 -43.67
CA ALA A 924 -14.53 -26.75 -44.94
C ALA A 924 -15.47 -27.29 -46.01
N LEU A 925 -16.22 -26.43 -46.70
CA LEU A 925 -17.00 -26.83 -47.87
C LEU A 925 -16.21 -26.53 -49.13
N VAL A 926 -16.22 -27.48 -50.07
CA VAL A 926 -15.61 -27.34 -51.39
C VAL A 926 -16.69 -27.56 -52.45
N ASN A 927 -16.82 -26.61 -53.36
CA ASN A 927 -17.66 -26.79 -54.54
C ASN A 927 -16.83 -27.54 -55.61
N PRO A 928 -17.23 -28.76 -56.01
CA PRO A 928 -16.48 -29.58 -56.96
C PRO A 928 -16.50 -29.03 -58.39
N GLU A 929 -17.45 -28.16 -58.73
CA GLU A 929 -17.63 -27.62 -60.09
C GLU A 929 -16.67 -26.45 -60.38
N ASN A 930 -16.39 -25.60 -59.38
CA ASN A 930 -15.60 -24.38 -59.53
C ASN A 930 -14.40 -24.27 -58.57
N GLY A 931 -14.21 -25.24 -57.67
CA GLY A 931 -13.09 -25.30 -56.74
C GLY A 931 -13.16 -24.30 -55.57
N GLN A 932 -14.25 -23.55 -55.43
CA GLN A 932 -14.40 -22.59 -54.33
C GLN A 932 -14.39 -23.30 -52.97
N ARG A 933 -13.74 -22.66 -52.00
CA ARG A 933 -13.65 -23.14 -50.62
C ARG A 933 -14.19 -22.10 -49.64
N LEU A 934 -14.98 -22.57 -48.69
CA LEU A 934 -15.47 -21.78 -47.56
C LEU A 934 -15.44 -22.59 -46.26
N TRP A 935 -15.54 -21.92 -45.12
CA TRP A 935 -15.71 -22.52 -43.80
C TRP A 935 -17.08 -22.18 -43.24
N ILE A 936 -17.68 -23.15 -42.56
CA ILE A 936 -18.96 -23.02 -41.86
C ILE A 936 -18.87 -23.69 -40.47
N ALA A 937 -19.61 -23.18 -39.51
CA ALA A 937 -19.76 -23.84 -38.21
C ALA A 937 -20.50 -25.18 -38.39
N THR A 938 -20.05 -26.25 -37.72
CA THR A 938 -20.62 -27.60 -37.89
C THR A 938 -22.13 -27.63 -37.62
N CYS A 939 -22.61 -26.83 -36.65
CA CYS A 939 -24.03 -26.72 -36.30
C CYS A 939 -24.91 -26.09 -37.40
N ARG A 940 -24.33 -25.42 -38.40
CA ARG A 940 -25.03 -24.74 -39.51
C ARG A 940 -24.90 -25.45 -40.86
N LEU A 941 -24.25 -26.61 -40.91
CA LEU A 941 -24.02 -27.35 -42.15
C LEU A 941 -25.32 -27.64 -42.91
N ASP A 942 -26.30 -28.26 -42.25
CA ASP A 942 -27.51 -28.71 -42.94
C ASP A 942 -28.36 -27.53 -43.40
N TRP A 943 -28.36 -26.43 -42.64
CA TRP A 943 -29.02 -25.20 -43.05
C TRP A 943 -28.44 -24.72 -44.38
N PHE A 944 -27.11 -24.69 -44.50
CA PHE A 944 -26.44 -24.27 -45.73
C PHE A 944 -26.64 -25.26 -46.90
N LEU A 945 -26.48 -26.57 -46.67
CA LEU A 945 -26.70 -27.59 -47.70
C LEU A 945 -28.16 -27.66 -48.16
N SER A 946 -29.11 -27.26 -47.31
CA SER A 946 -30.51 -27.13 -47.72
C SER A 946 -30.70 -26.04 -48.77
N LEU A 947 -29.81 -25.05 -48.88
CA LEU A 947 -29.86 -24.01 -49.91
C LEU A 947 -29.20 -24.48 -51.22
N ASP A 948 -28.04 -25.13 -51.13
CA ASP A 948 -27.31 -25.69 -52.26
C ASP A 948 -26.53 -26.96 -51.87
N GLY A 949 -27.02 -28.11 -52.35
CA GLY A 949 -26.46 -29.42 -52.05
C GLY A 949 -25.20 -29.78 -52.86
N ARG A 950 -24.71 -28.89 -53.74
CA ARG A 950 -23.49 -29.15 -54.54
C ARG A 950 -22.21 -29.08 -53.71
N TRP A 951 -22.26 -28.43 -52.55
CA TRP A 951 -21.11 -28.24 -51.67
C TRP A 951 -20.75 -29.52 -50.92
N GLN A 952 -19.49 -29.95 -51.02
CA GLN A 952 -19.00 -31.14 -50.35
C GLN A 952 -18.24 -30.76 -49.07
N PRO A 953 -18.69 -31.22 -47.88
CA PRO A 953 -17.99 -31.01 -46.63
C PRO A 953 -16.71 -31.85 -46.53
N HIS A 954 -15.65 -31.24 -46.01
CA HIS A 954 -14.37 -31.88 -45.75
C HIS A 954 -13.86 -31.52 -44.34
N PRO A 955 -13.62 -32.52 -43.46
CA PRO A 955 -13.86 -33.96 -43.64
C PRO A 955 -15.36 -34.29 -43.75
N PRO A 956 -15.74 -35.50 -44.22
CA PRO A 956 -17.15 -35.91 -44.26
C PRO A 956 -17.79 -35.82 -42.86
N PRO A 957 -19.07 -35.40 -42.77
CA PRO A 957 -19.71 -35.12 -41.49
C PRO A 957 -19.81 -36.39 -40.66
N GLY A 958 -19.33 -36.32 -39.41
CA GLY A 958 -19.63 -37.29 -38.36
C GLY A 958 -20.98 -37.00 -37.70
N ALA A 959 -21.43 -37.88 -36.80
CA ALA A 959 -22.65 -37.66 -36.00
C ALA A 959 -22.41 -36.56 -34.96
N PHE A 960 -22.61 -35.30 -35.37
CA PHE A 960 -22.48 -34.11 -34.52
C PHE A 960 -23.86 -33.52 -34.22
N PRO A 961 -24.04 -32.82 -33.08
CA PRO A 961 -25.30 -32.14 -32.77
C PRO A 961 -25.56 -31.04 -33.80
N GLN A 962 -26.66 -31.19 -34.54
CA GLN A 962 -27.11 -30.22 -35.54
C GLN A 962 -28.30 -29.43 -35.01
N ASP A 963 -28.37 -28.14 -35.35
CA ASP A 963 -29.56 -27.33 -35.08
C ASP A 963 -30.72 -27.84 -35.95
N ALA A 964 -31.93 -27.93 -35.38
CA ALA A 964 -33.11 -28.35 -36.12
C ALA A 964 -33.31 -27.49 -37.38
N LEU A 965 -33.45 -28.13 -38.53
CA LEU A 965 -33.68 -27.45 -39.78
C LEU A 965 -35.03 -26.73 -39.73
N PRO A 966 -35.13 -25.45 -40.12
CA PRO A 966 -36.40 -24.78 -40.31
C PRO A 966 -37.23 -25.56 -41.34
N SER A 967 -38.54 -25.71 -41.09
CA SER A 967 -39.46 -26.38 -42.01
C SER A 967 -39.64 -25.65 -43.34
N ASP A 968 -39.23 -24.38 -43.40
CA ASP A 968 -39.32 -23.53 -44.57
C ASP A 968 -37.92 -23.10 -45.07
N ARG A 969 -37.67 -23.35 -46.36
CA ARG A 969 -36.44 -22.94 -47.07
C ARG A 969 -36.29 -21.41 -47.14
N GLY A 970 -37.40 -20.66 -47.11
CA GLY A 970 -37.40 -19.19 -47.10
C GLY A 970 -36.76 -18.61 -45.84
N ALA A 971 -37.11 -19.16 -44.68
CA ALA A 971 -36.49 -18.81 -43.40
C ALA A 971 -34.96 -19.00 -43.39
N VAL A 972 -34.45 -20.02 -44.09
CA VAL A 972 -33.00 -20.27 -44.22
C VAL A 972 -32.34 -19.21 -45.10
N TRP A 973 -32.97 -18.80 -46.21
CA TRP A 973 -32.49 -17.69 -47.05
C TRP A 973 -32.47 -16.36 -46.30
N GLN A 974 -33.52 -16.04 -45.55
CA GLN A 974 -33.56 -14.83 -44.72
C GLN A 974 -32.47 -14.81 -43.66
N TRP A 975 -32.26 -15.94 -42.97
CA TRP A 975 -31.17 -16.09 -42.01
C TRP A 975 -29.81 -15.84 -42.66
N LEU A 976 -29.52 -16.44 -43.82
CA LEU A 976 -28.22 -16.30 -44.47
C LEU A 976 -27.95 -14.86 -44.91
N VAL A 977 -28.97 -14.18 -45.45
CA VAL A 977 -28.87 -12.76 -45.83
C VAL A 977 -28.60 -11.89 -44.60
N GLU A 978 -29.34 -12.09 -43.51
CA GLU A 978 -29.15 -11.34 -42.27
C GLU A 978 -27.77 -11.60 -41.65
N ALA A 979 -27.33 -12.87 -41.64
CA ALA A 979 -26.01 -13.28 -41.17
C ALA A 979 -24.88 -12.60 -41.95
N ARG A 980 -24.97 -12.56 -43.28
CA ARG A 980 -23.95 -11.91 -44.12
C ARG A 980 -24.00 -10.38 -44.06
N ARG A 981 -25.19 -9.77 -43.95
CA ARG A 981 -25.30 -8.30 -43.77
C ARG A 981 -24.57 -7.81 -42.52
N LYS A 982 -24.49 -8.62 -41.46
CA LYS A 982 -23.71 -8.31 -40.25
C LYS A 982 -22.19 -8.28 -40.48
N VAL A 983 -21.70 -8.90 -41.55
CA VAL A 983 -20.29 -8.97 -41.91
C VAL A 983 -19.91 -7.86 -42.88
N GLU A 984 -20.66 -7.72 -43.95
CA GLU A 984 -20.26 -6.91 -45.12
C GLU A 984 -21.31 -5.86 -45.53
N GLY A 985 -22.33 -5.62 -44.70
CA GLY A 985 -23.35 -4.61 -44.97
C GLY A 985 -24.17 -4.92 -46.22
N GLU A 986 -24.36 -3.93 -47.09
CA GLU A 986 -25.15 -4.10 -48.32
C GLU A 986 -24.49 -4.99 -49.38
N ALA A 987 -23.17 -5.20 -49.30
CA ALA A 987 -22.44 -6.11 -50.20
C ALA A 987 -22.84 -7.58 -50.03
N ALA A 988 -23.60 -7.91 -48.96
CA ALA A 988 -24.03 -9.26 -48.65
C ALA A 988 -24.83 -9.91 -49.78
N PHE A 989 -25.66 -9.12 -50.46
CA PHE A 989 -26.45 -9.63 -51.58
C PHE A 989 -25.58 -10.01 -52.77
N GLU A 990 -24.49 -9.30 -53.03
CA GLU A 990 -23.56 -9.60 -54.13
C GLU A 990 -22.73 -10.84 -53.83
N THR A 991 -22.20 -10.95 -52.60
CA THR A 991 -21.45 -12.13 -52.16
C THR A 991 -22.30 -13.39 -52.20
N ILE A 992 -23.55 -13.31 -51.72
CA ILE A 992 -24.50 -14.43 -51.79
C ILE A 992 -24.90 -14.72 -53.24
N ALA A 993 -25.19 -13.71 -54.07
CA ALA A 993 -25.54 -13.93 -55.47
C ALA A 993 -24.41 -14.62 -56.23
N ALA A 994 -23.16 -14.21 -55.99
CA ALA A 994 -21.98 -14.81 -56.59
C ALA A 994 -21.76 -16.24 -56.11
N LEU A 995 -21.98 -16.53 -54.82
CA LEU A 995 -21.78 -17.87 -54.25
C LEU A 995 -22.79 -18.90 -54.78
N PHE A 996 -24.03 -18.48 -55.00
CA PHE A 996 -25.12 -19.34 -55.48
C PHE A 996 -25.40 -19.19 -56.98
N GLU A 997 -24.53 -18.50 -57.74
CA GLU A 997 -24.64 -18.30 -59.20
C GLU A 997 -26.00 -17.71 -59.64
N LEU A 998 -26.52 -16.76 -58.85
CA LEU A 998 -27.80 -16.11 -59.09
C LEU A 998 -27.64 -14.91 -60.02
N THR A 999 -28.66 -14.60 -60.82
CA THR A 999 -28.61 -13.56 -61.87
C THR A 999 -28.64 -12.11 -61.36
N GLY A 1000 -28.26 -11.88 -60.09
CA GLY A 1000 -28.05 -10.57 -59.47
C GLY A 1000 -28.69 -10.41 -58.08
N ALA A 1001 -28.36 -9.33 -57.38
CA ALA A 1001 -28.83 -9.02 -56.01
C ALA A 1001 -30.37 -8.97 -55.87
N ARG A 1002 -31.10 -8.61 -56.95
CA ARG A 1002 -32.58 -8.65 -56.99
C ARG A 1002 -33.13 -10.06 -56.84
N GLU A 1003 -32.44 -11.09 -57.36
CA GLU A 1003 -32.91 -12.48 -57.26
C GLU A 1003 -32.72 -13.03 -55.83
N VAL A 1004 -31.62 -12.66 -55.15
CA VAL A 1004 -31.40 -12.96 -53.73
C VAL A 1004 -32.47 -12.32 -52.85
N GLY A 1005 -32.73 -11.02 -53.07
CA GLY A 1005 -33.80 -10.29 -52.39
C GLY A 1005 -35.19 -10.89 -52.69
N HIS A 1006 -35.44 -11.34 -53.92
CA HIS A 1006 -36.69 -12.01 -54.28
C HIS A 1006 -36.82 -13.37 -53.59
N ARG A 1007 -35.78 -14.20 -53.52
CA ARG A 1007 -35.78 -15.48 -52.80
C ARG A 1007 -35.94 -15.32 -51.29
N ALA A 1008 -35.43 -14.24 -50.71
CA ALA A 1008 -35.63 -13.90 -49.29
C ALA A 1008 -37.03 -13.31 -48.99
N SER A 1009 -37.67 -12.64 -49.95
CA SER A 1009 -38.97 -11.95 -49.77
C SER A 1009 -40.19 -12.76 -50.22
N LYS A 1010 -40.05 -13.74 -51.13
CA LYS A 1010 -41.19 -14.52 -51.65
C LYS A 1010 -41.81 -15.52 -50.66
N ILE A 1011 -41.31 -15.55 -49.41
CA ILE A 1011 -41.75 -16.49 -48.36
C ILE A 1011 -41.81 -15.75 -46.99
N ALA A 1012 -42.05 -14.43 -47.01
CA ALA A 1012 -42.43 -13.65 -45.83
C ALA A 1012 -43.96 -13.49 -45.77
#